data_AF-A0A553FEZ0-F1
#
_entry.id   AF-A0A553FEZ0-F1
#
_cell.length_a   1.000
_cell.length_b   1.000
_cell.length_c   1.000
_cell.angle_alpha   90.00
_cell.angle_beta   90.00
_cell.angle_gamma   90.00
#
_symmetry.space_group_name_H-M   'P 1'
#
loop_
_entity.id
_entity.type
_entity.pdbx_description
1 polymer ?
#
loop_
_entity_poly.entity_id
_entity_poly.type
_entity_poly.pdbx_seq_one_letter_code
_entity_poly.pdbx_strand_id
1 'polypeptide(L)'
;MNNFKLFIILFFSVIFLASCGGEGSADNFDVDPQPLVNQPDTTEPETNDPDAETPDDNDDPVDQTEPVERVVVEIQENGNVVYQDDVTFSNKPQGDIDLFDPAIATDIINNRCISCHSSGNTAQRTPLVFGDSNFYQSVFDSYALHNGVKLLDKVSKSVPHNGGEVVASDTQEYANLEQYIATIELVQTWTAKAIDTDGDGVYDALDPDDDGDGIKDVDDTFPKRDVVIEPEEPEQPIDSSLAKLINDQVILAKCIACHTTSGQANNSGLVFVDSNQVDNQVTNIDVLTTYLSDSSKAETLLQKVQGLLNHTGGKLFSPGSVEYGYLEELIALLELDDELGSYPQNFNKELKSQTYRRASVILTGNVPTKAELQRQNTLSDAEFELEIINLMQGEGFKQFIKNGANDQLLVRAINVNPFQKVHQVWRFWYPEYGTMHVASVNAGNSVSTFRNAVANELAEAPLELINYVVQNNKPYSEILTADYTMVSELTAQIFKTNLSPNYGEYVRTANNLGQQIKNDNNKKPVVWDKGAIESGSLKDSDDIYTATGTYVSLPNAGVLSNYSYLNKYFTTATNRNRMRSRWTNKFFLGFDIEKSSPRLVDGDLQFDYPTLENPNCIVCHVVMDPIAGTFQNFGEDGIYRDGYNGEHTLDEGYRKNKEGLYTFQSGDLWYRDMLPAGFGDEPVDTPDTSLAFLAKKIIADDRFAAASVQFWWPAIFGEDLLENDLDSRILAQQQFIKSVAANFAQHQNLKRMLAQLILSDWFRASASKQAVEEQDLVIYRGGKRLLTPEEISAKSKSLTGFELEYNTTYQAFYGGIDSEQVTKRVRRMSSPLFNVAKLQANKYSCLIAGKDFEKSKNNRKLFTVVNLSDTSESLIKAQLVTLYERLLGETYGNDSAEINAAYQLFIDAQNSVIASNEKNILKSYERCESFNGNTLTNKTNGDPEQTFSAWKVVLTALLSDYSYLYE
;
A
#
# COMPACT_ATOMS: atom_id res chain seq x y z
N MET A 1 -49.16 22.46 -14.72
CA MET A 1 -49.91 23.60 -14.13
C MET A 1 -49.37 23.78 -12.72
N ASN A 2 -48.32 24.59 -12.55
CA ASN A 2 -48.31 26.05 -12.34
C ASN A 2 -48.55 26.47 -10.88
N ASN A 3 -47.52 27.17 -10.38
CA ASN A 3 -47.44 28.09 -9.25
C ASN A 3 -47.14 27.41 -7.89
N PHE A 4 -46.06 27.73 -7.17
CA PHE A 4 -45.50 29.07 -6.92
C PHE A 4 -43.98 29.03 -6.60
N LYS A 5 -43.22 29.89 -7.33
CA LYS A 5 -41.90 30.43 -6.97
C LYS A 5 -42.09 31.67 -6.09
N LEU A 6 -41.17 31.92 -5.14
CA LEU A 6 -40.66 33.21 -4.61
C LEU A 6 -40.18 32.91 -3.17
N PHE A 7 -38.88 32.83 -2.86
CA PHE A 7 -38.10 33.99 -2.41
C PHE A 7 -36.59 33.65 -2.37
N ILE A 8 -35.87 33.85 -3.48
CA ILE A 8 -34.40 34.02 -3.48
C ILE A 8 -34.09 34.96 -4.64
N ILE A 9 -33.48 36.12 -4.36
CA ILE A 9 -32.47 36.85 -5.16
C ILE A 9 -32.22 38.24 -4.54
N LEU A 10 -30.94 38.64 -4.55
CA LEU A 10 -30.27 39.92 -4.21
C LEU A 10 -29.52 39.84 -2.86
N PHE A 11 -28.18 39.88 -2.79
CA PHE A 11 -27.22 40.68 -3.58
C PHE A 11 -25.86 39.97 -3.80
N PHE A 12 -25.30 40.20 -4.98
CA PHE A 12 -23.92 39.94 -5.40
C PHE A 12 -23.23 41.30 -5.65
N SER A 13 -21.88 41.31 -5.67
CA SER A 13 -20.94 42.31 -6.24
C SER A 13 -20.24 43.21 -5.20
N VAL A 14 -18.94 43.57 -5.25
CA VAL A 14 -17.84 43.40 -6.22
C VAL A 14 -16.48 43.77 -5.54
N ILE A 15 -15.41 43.18 -6.12
CA ILE A 15 -13.94 43.27 -6.02
C ILE A 15 -13.29 44.68 -5.83
N PHE A 16 -12.13 44.80 -5.14
CA PHE A 16 -10.83 45.32 -5.70
C PHE A 16 -9.60 45.23 -4.76
N LEU A 17 -8.44 45.06 -5.42
CA LEU A 17 -7.05 44.85 -4.95
C LEU A 17 -6.38 46.03 -4.21
N ALA A 18 -5.35 45.74 -3.38
CA ALA A 18 -4.05 46.42 -3.39
C ALA A 18 -2.97 45.65 -2.58
N SER A 19 -1.75 45.63 -3.13
CA SER A 19 -0.49 45.07 -2.62
C SER A 19 0.32 46.13 -1.85
N CYS A 20 1.22 45.70 -0.95
CA CYS A 20 2.60 46.21 -0.68
C CYS A 20 3.09 45.65 0.69
N GLY A 21 4.24 44.97 0.77
CA GLY A 21 5.53 45.51 1.26
C GLY A 21 5.59 45.45 2.80
N GLY A 22 6.50 44.77 3.50
CA GLY A 22 7.96 44.80 3.41
C GLY A 22 8.49 45.26 4.78
N GLU A 23 9.35 44.44 5.40
CA GLU A 23 10.40 44.77 6.41
C GLU A 23 10.06 45.50 7.73
N GLY A 24 10.49 44.87 8.84
CA GLY A 24 11.47 45.49 9.75
C GLY A 24 11.01 46.34 10.94
N SER A 25 11.34 45.83 12.14
CA SER A 25 11.99 46.58 13.24
C SER A 25 11.17 47.46 14.21
N ALA A 26 11.17 46.97 15.46
CA ALA A 26 11.52 47.67 16.71
C ALA A 26 10.53 48.58 17.47
N ASP A 27 10.55 48.31 18.78
CA ASP A 27 10.43 49.18 19.96
C ASP A 27 9.05 49.57 20.54
N ASN A 28 8.80 48.93 21.70
CA ASN A 28 8.40 49.47 23.01
C ASN A 28 7.34 50.58 23.10
N PHE A 29 6.31 50.36 23.92
CA PHE A 29 6.26 50.89 25.30
C PHE A 29 5.07 50.31 26.08
N ASP A 30 5.38 49.84 27.29
CA ASP A 30 4.50 49.62 28.46
C ASP A 30 3.45 50.71 28.64
N VAL A 31 2.25 50.34 29.11
CA VAL A 31 1.64 50.79 30.40
C VAL A 31 0.50 49.83 30.79
N ASP A 32 0.73 49.05 31.84
CA ASP A 32 -0.22 48.31 32.70
C ASP A 32 -0.87 49.30 33.73
N PRO A 33 -1.72 48.95 34.74
CA PRO A 33 -2.68 47.84 34.96
C PRO A 33 -4.07 48.29 35.53
N GLN A 34 -5.09 47.40 35.40
CA GLN A 34 -6.10 46.99 36.42
C GLN A 34 -7.10 48.04 37.04
N PRO A 35 -8.13 47.67 37.87
CA PRO A 35 -8.77 46.36 38.15
C PRO A 35 -10.34 46.38 38.20
N LEU A 36 -10.89 45.15 38.16
CA LEU A 36 -12.00 44.52 38.92
C LEU A 36 -13.08 45.38 39.64
N VAL A 37 -14.35 44.94 39.57
CA VAL A 37 -15.22 44.56 40.73
C VAL A 37 -16.67 44.18 40.30
N ASN A 38 -17.03 42.93 40.64
CA ASN A 38 -18.29 42.32 41.09
C ASN A 38 -19.68 42.58 40.45
N GLN A 39 -20.30 41.46 40.02
CA GLN A 39 -21.63 40.89 40.37
C GLN A 39 -22.54 41.71 41.33
N PRO A 40 -23.91 41.57 41.32
CA PRO A 40 -24.58 40.26 41.31
C PRO A 40 -26.07 40.17 40.81
N ASP A 41 -26.55 38.93 40.75
CA ASP A 41 -27.88 38.38 41.14
C ASP A 41 -29.20 38.90 40.50
N THR A 42 -30.08 37.97 40.10
CA THR A 42 -31.36 37.67 40.80
C THR A 42 -32.36 36.87 39.94
N THR A 43 -32.72 35.68 40.45
CA THR A 43 -34.08 35.10 40.64
C THR A 43 -35.03 34.79 39.46
N GLU A 44 -35.26 33.48 39.21
CA GLU A 44 -36.46 32.64 39.57
C GLU A 44 -37.92 33.19 39.40
N PRO A 45 -39.02 32.39 39.49
CA PRO A 45 -39.17 31.02 40.05
C PRO A 45 -40.17 30.01 39.38
N GLU A 46 -40.05 28.74 39.84
CA GLU A 46 -41.11 27.78 40.31
C GLU A 46 -42.14 27.14 39.34
N THR A 47 -42.65 25.90 39.53
CA THR A 47 -42.84 25.05 40.73
C THR A 47 -43.19 23.58 40.41
N ASN A 48 -42.91 22.71 41.41
CA ASN A 48 -43.67 21.54 41.91
C ASN A 48 -43.26 20.09 41.58
N ASP A 49 -42.49 19.56 42.54
CA ASP A 49 -42.43 18.20 43.11
C ASP A 49 -43.79 17.75 43.73
N PRO A 50 -43.98 16.46 44.12
CA PRO A 50 -43.65 16.08 45.50
C PRO A 50 -43.20 14.61 45.76
N ASP A 51 -42.25 14.50 46.69
CA ASP A 51 -42.17 13.59 47.87
C ASP A 51 -41.95 12.06 47.69
N ALA A 52 -41.20 11.33 48.52
CA ALA A 52 -40.21 11.58 49.58
C ALA A 52 -39.75 10.21 50.18
N GLU A 53 -38.48 10.13 50.64
CA GLU A 53 -37.93 9.30 51.76
C GLU A 53 -37.92 7.74 51.63
N THR A 54 -36.88 6.94 51.94
CA THR A 54 -35.69 7.00 52.85
C THR A 54 -34.70 5.82 52.55
N PRO A 55 -33.47 5.79 53.14
CA PRO A 55 -32.32 4.94 52.76
C PRO A 55 -32.11 3.70 53.66
N ASP A 56 -31.42 2.65 53.18
CA ASP A 56 -30.19 2.06 53.78
C ASP A 56 -29.70 0.78 53.05
N ASP A 57 -28.37 0.63 53.02
CA ASP A 57 -27.52 -0.58 52.96
C ASP A 57 -27.81 -1.74 51.98
N ASN A 58 -26.91 -1.90 51.00
CA ASN A 58 -26.00 -3.07 50.91
C ASN A 58 -24.94 -2.84 49.82
N ASP A 59 -23.69 -2.76 50.27
CA ASP A 59 -22.47 -2.81 49.46
C ASP A 59 -22.35 -4.15 48.71
N ASP A 60 -22.18 -4.07 47.39
CA ASP A 60 -21.34 -4.97 46.59
C ASP A 60 -21.03 -4.23 45.25
N PRO A 61 -19.75 -3.91 44.93
CA PRO A 61 -19.45 -3.26 43.67
C PRO A 61 -19.45 -4.29 42.54
N VAL A 62 -20.36 -4.11 41.59
CA VAL A 62 -20.33 -4.77 40.28
C VAL A 62 -19.18 -4.16 39.48
N ASP A 63 -18.16 -4.98 39.19
CA ASP A 63 -17.12 -4.69 38.20
C ASP A 63 -17.73 -4.65 36.79
N GLN A 64 -17.86 -3.44 36.24
CA GLN A 64 -18.05 -3.20 34.80
C GLN A 64 -16.94 -2.28 34.32
N THR A 65 -15.81 -2.85 33.94
CA THR A 65 -14.90 -2.21 32.98
C THR A 65 -15.03 -2.93 31.64
N GLU A 66 -15.71 -2.29 30.68
CA GLU A 66 -15.69 -2.72 29.27
C GLU A 66 -14.25 -2.63 28.72
N PRO A 67 -13.84 -3.55 27.82
CA PRO A 67 -12.51 -3.52 27.23
C PRO A 67 -12.35 -2.31 26.30
N VAL A 68 -11.27 -1.55 26.49
CA VAL A 68 -10.90 -0.42 25.63
C VAL A 68 -10.40 -0.95 24.28
N GLU A 69 -11.09 -0.54 23.22
CA GLU A 69 -10.82 -0.81 21.80
C GLU A 69 -9.52 -0.09 21.37
N ARG A 70 -8.51 -0.81 20.85
CA ARG A 70 -7.30 -0.20 20.26
C ARG A 70 -7.40 -0.23 18.74
N VAL A 71 -7.35 0.95 18.13
CA VAL A 71 -7.41 1.17 16.67
C VAL A 71 -5.99 1.13 16.10
N VAL A 72 -5.75 0.30 15.09
CA VAL A 72 -4.49 0.32 14.31
C VAL A 72 -4.64 1.35 13.20
N VAL A 73 -3.70 2.29 13.09
CA VAL A 73 -3.72 3.37 12.09
C VAL A 73 -2.71 3.05 10.99
N GLU A 74 -3.17 2.93 9.75
CA GLU A 74 -2.30 2.84 8.58
C GLU A 74 -2.24 4.20 7.87
N ILE A 75 -1.02 4.75 7.74
CA ILE A 75 -0.77 5.96 6.93
C ILE A 75 -0.46 5.51 5.51
N GLN A 76 -1.37 5.77 4.58
CA GLN A 76 -1.17 5.49 3.17
C GLN A 76 -0.08 6.38 2.56
N GLU A 77 0.52 5.95 1.45
CA GLU A 77 1.60 6.67 0.76
C GLU A 77 1.18 8.05 0.20
N ASN A 78 -0.12 8.34 0.14
CA ASN A 78 -0.67 9.66 -0.21
C ASN A 78 -0.90 10.58 1.01
N GLY A 79 -0.55 10.14 2.21
CA GLY A 79 -0.77 10.85 3.47
C GLY A 79 -2.16 10.66 4.09
N ASN A 80 -3.01 9.79 3.53
CA ASN A 80 -4.32 9.48 4.12
C ASN A 80 -4.21 8.47 5.26
N VAL A 81 -4.95 8.69 6.33
CA VAL A 81 -5.09 7.77 7.45
C VAL A 81 -6.27 6.84 7.21
N VAL A 82 -6.04 5.52 7.26
CA VAL A 82 -7.10 4.50 7.29
C VAL A 82 -7.16 3.94 8.71
N TYR A 83 -8.35 3.99 9.29
CA TYR A 83 -8.66 3.36 10.56
C TYR A 83 -8.88 1.87 10.32
N GLN A 84 -8.06 1.01 10.94
CA GLN A 84 -8.35 -0.42 11.05
C GLN A 84 -9.10 -0.64 12.36
N ASP A 85 -10.39 -0.96 12.23
CA ASP A 85 -11.21 -1.35 13.37
C ASP A 85 -10.93 -2.82 13.75
N ASP A 86 -10.88 -3.08 15.06
CA ASP A 86 -10.83 -4.37 15.79
C ASP A 86 -9.49 -5.13 15.90
N VAL A 87 -8.72 -4.81 16.95
CA VAL A 87 -7.91 -5.82 17.66
C VAL A 87 -8.32 -5.83 19.15
N THR A 88 -9.13 -6.82 19.53
CA THR A 88 -9.42 -7.12 20.94
C THR A 88 -8.37 -8.11 21.45
N PHE A 89 -7.46 -7.65 22.32
CA PHE A 89 -6.58 -8.54 23.07
C PHE A 89 -7.38 -9.15 24.22
N SER A 90 -7.79 -10.40 24.08
CA SER A 90 -8.31 -11.20 25.20
C SER A 90 -7.14 -11.62 26.09
N ASN A 91 -6.83 -10.79 27.09
CA ASN A 91 -6.22 -11.09 28.41
C ASN A 91 -5.33 -9.91 28.85
N LYS A 92 -5.67 -9.30 30.00
CA LYS A 92 -4.90 -8.22 30.64
C LYS A 92 -3.62 -8.81 31.26
N PRO A 93 -2.41 -8.25 31.00
CA PRO A 93 -1.22 -8.54 31.82
C PRO A 93 -1.39 -7.96 33.22
N GLN A 94 -0.97 -8.74 34.22
CA GLN A 94 -1.01 -8.37 35.63
C GLN A 94 0.31 -7.67 35.99
N GLY A 95 0.29 -6.35 36.15
CA GLY A 95 1.43 -5.52 36.51
C GLY A 95 0.96 -4.20 37.13
N ASP A 96 1.70 -3.70 38.12
CA ASP A 96 1.32 -2.67 39.08
C ASP A 96 0.85 -1.34 38.41
N ILE A 97 -0.34 -0.88 38.76
CA ILE A 97 -1.10 0.16 38.04
C ILE A 97 -0.79 1.59 38.54
N ASP A 98 0.09 1.74 39.54
CA ASP A 98 0.40 3.03 40.15
C ASP A 98 1.40 3.90 39.35
N LEU A 99 1.92 3.40 38.20
CA LEU A 99 2.84 4.12 37.31
C LEU A 99 2.14 4.86 36.14
N PHE A 100 0.83 4.67 35.96
CA PHE A 100 0.00 5.39 35.00
C PHE A 100 -1.01 6.26 35.75
N ASP A 101 -0.60 7.44 36.19
CA ASP A 101 -1.56 8.48 36.60
C ASP A 101 -1.83 9.44 35.43
N PRO A 102 -2.87 9.18 34.59
CA PRO A 102 -3.25 10.08 33.50
C PRO A 102 -3.69 11.47 33.99
N ALA A 103 -3.91 11.70 35.29
CA ALA A 103 -4.23 13.01 35.82
C ALA A 103 -3.07 14.02 35.63
N ILE A 104 -1.81 13.55 35.64
CA ILE A 104 -0.62 14.39 35.44
C ILE A 104 -0.59 15.01 34.03
N ALA A 105 -0.95 14.22 33.01
CA ALA A 105 -0.90 14.65 31.62
C ALA A 105 -2.20 15.35 31.17
N THR A 106 -3.33 15.01 31.77
CA THR A 106 -4.64 15.61 31.49
C THR A 106 -4.61 17.13 31.65
N ASP A 107 -3.99 17.66 32.72
CA ASP A 107 -3.98 19.11 32.98
C ASP A 107 -3.07 19.90 32.03
N ILE A 108 -1.95 19.32 31.59
CA ILE A 108 -1.01 19.96 30.66
C ILE A 108 -1.58 19.88 29.23
N ILE A 109 -2.02 18.70 28.82
CA ILE A 109 -2.52 18.44 27.46
C ILE A 109 -3.81 19.23 27.23
N ASN A 110 -4.82 19.05 28.09
CA ASN A 110 -6.15 19.59 27.83
C ASN A 110 -6.21 21.11 27.97
N ASN A 111 -5.49 21.69 28.92
CA ASN A 111 -5.62 23.12 29.23
C ASN A 111 -4.56 23.99 28.53
N ARG A 112 -3.38 23.44 28.17
CA ARG A 112 -2.25 24.25 27.69
C ARG A 112 -1.75 23.90 26.29
N CYS A 113 -1.98 22.68 25.81
CA CYS A 113 -1.51 22.24 24.48
C CYS A 113 -2.61 22.30 23.39
N ILE A 114 -3.84 21.86 23.69
CA ILE A 114 -4.93 21.74 22.71
C ILE A 114 -5.20 23.05 21.95
N SER A 115 -5.33 24.16 22.65
CA SER A 115 -5.71 25.45 22.05
C SER A 115 -4.77 25.92 20.93
N CYS A 116 -3.50 25.51 20.96
CA CYS A 116 -2.53 25.80 19.92
C CYS A 116 -2.39 24.67 18.89
N HIS A 117 -2.52 23.42 19.34
CA HIS A 117 -2.25 22.20 18.57
C HIS A 117 -3.50 21.54 17.95
N SER A 118 -4.68 22.14 18.05
CA SER A 118 -5.87 21.68 17.31
C SER A 118 -5.91 22.13 15.84
N SER A 119 -6.70 21.41 15.04
CA SER A 119 -6.98 21.75 13.64
C SER A 119 -7.48 23.20 13.50
N GLY A 120 -6.88 23.97 12.56
CA GLY A 120 -7.20 25.38 12.34
C GLY A 120 -6.40 26.39 13.19
N ASN A 121 -5.61 25.94 14.17
CA ASN A 121 -4.83 26.80 15.05
C ASN A 121 -3.34 26.89 14.65
N THR A 122 -2.59 27.72 15.36
CA THR A 122 -1.23 28.17 15.01
C THR A 122 -0.21 27.03 14.86
N ALA A 123 -0.40 25.90 15.57
CA ALA A 123 0.51 24.75 15.54
C ALA A 123 -0.02 23.55 14.71
N GLN A 124 -1.06 23.74 13.88
CA GLN A 124 -1.63 22.69 13.01
C GLN A 124 -0.65 22.09 11.98
N ARG A 125 0.53 22.70 11.79
CA ARG A 125 1.60 22.21 10.89
C ARG A 125 2.74 21.51 11.64
N THR A 126 2.61 21.33 12.95
CA THR A 126 3.59 20.58 13.77
C THR A 126 3.25 19.09 13.76
N PRO A 127 4.17 18.20 14.16
CA PRO A 127 3.87 16.77 14.20
C PRO A 127 2.99 16.34 15.39
N LEU A 128 2.75 17.24 16.36
CA LEU A 128 1.76 17.05 17.44
C LEU A 128 0.50 17.85 17.10
N VAL A 129 -0.57 17.18 16.67
CA VAL A 129 -1.86 17.83 16.33
C VAL A 129 -3.01 17.05 16.94
N PHE A 130 -3.84 17.73 17.72
CA PHE A 130 -5.04 17.15 18.34
C PHE A 130 -6.26 17.30 17.40
N GLY A 131 -6.91 16.19 17.08
CA GLY A 131 -8.17 16.19 16.31
C GLY A 131 -9.39 16.52 17.17
N ASP A 132 -10.59 16.54 16.58
CA ASP A 132 -11.86 16.87 17.28
C ASP A 132 -12.37 15.75 18.23
N SER A 133 -11.53 14.76 18.57
CA SER A 133 -11.88 13.58 19.37
C SER A 133 -11.37 13.66 20.82
N ASN A 134 -12.07 13.05 21.77
CA ASN A 134 -11.72 13.03 23.21
C ASN A 134 -10.46 12.23 23.60
N PHE A 135 -9.64 11.77 22.63
CA PHE A 135 -8.49 10.88 22.86
C PHE A 135 -7.13 11.62 22.84
N TYR A 136 -7.08 12.84 23.38
CA TYR A 136 -5.88 13.70 23.37
C TYR A 136 -4.64 13.06 23.99
N GLN A 137 -4.84 12.27 25.04
CA GLN A 137 -3.77 11.55 25.74
C GLN A 137 -3.02 10.61 24.78
N SER A 138 -3.73 9.79 24.01
CA SER A 138 -3.11 8.84 23.08
C SER A 138 -2.27 9.49 21.97
N VAL A 139 -2.68 10.68 21.51
CA VAL A 139 -1.96 11.46 20.52
C VAL A 139 -0.69 12.07 21.12
N PHE A 140 -0.77 12.54 22.36
CA PHE A 140 0.38 13.05 23.11
C PHE A 140 1.39 11.94 23.39
N ASP A 141 0.93 10.79 23.87
CA ASP A 141 1.79 9.64 24.22
C ASP A 141 2.54 9.11 23.00
N SER A 142 1.85 9.01 21.85
CA SER A 142 2.46 8.59 20.58
C SER A 142 3.54 9.55 20.09
N TYR A 143 3.31 10.86 20.25
CA TYR A 143 4.31 11.87 19.92
C TYR A 143 5.48 11.84 20.91
N ALA A 144 5.19 11.73 22.21
CA ALA A 144 6.18 11.67 23.29
C ALA A 144 7.10 10.46 23.15
N LEU A 145 6.57 9.30 22.72
CA LEU A 145 7.35 8.07 22.52
C LEU A 145 8.55 8.25 21.58
N HIS A 146 8.41 9.10 20.55
CA HIS A 146 9.45 9.32 19.54
C HIS A 146 10.16 10.68 19.71
N ASN A 147 9.70 11.52 20.64
CA ASN A 147 10.14 12.90 20.78
C ASN A 147 10.25 13.36 22.24
N GLY A 148 10.36 12.46 23.22
CA GLY A 148 10.23 12.75 24.65
C GLY A 148 11.14 13.88 25.14
N VAL A 149 12.44 13.78 24.85
CA VAL A 149 13.43 14.83 25.18
C VAL A 149 13.08 16.16 24.51
N LYS A 150 12.75 16.13 23.22
CA LYS A 150 12.39 17.34 22.45
C LYS A 150 11.08 17.96 22.92
N LEU A 151 10.13 17.15 23.40
CA LEU A 151 8.87 17.59 23.97
C LEU A 151 9.13 18.30 25.30
N LEU A 152 9.93 17.71 26.19
CA LEU A 152 10.38 18.31 27.44
C LEU A 152 11.09 19.65 27.21
N ASP A 153 11.99 19.73 26.22
CA ASP A 153 12.68 20.99 25.88
C ASP A 153 11.74 22.07 25.32
N LYS A 154 10.68 21.67 24.63
CA LYS A 154 9.68 22.60 24.05
C LYS A 154 8.74 23.13 25.13
N VAL A 155 8.29 22.28 26.05
CA VAL A 155 7.37 22.71 27.13
C VAL A 155 8.07 23.59 28.16
N SER A 156 9.37 23.37 28.42
CA SER A 156 10.19 24.26 29.26
C SER A 156 10.73 25.49 28.54
N LYS A 157 10.51 25.61 27.23
CA LYS A 157 11.08 26.67 26.38
C LYS A 157 12.62 26.67 26.35
N SER A 158 13.28 25.57 26.72
CA SER A 158 14.72 25.35 26.50
C SER A 158 15.07 25.40 25.01
N VAL A 159 14.11 25.05 24.14
CA VAL A 159 14.14 25.35 22.69
C VAL A 159 12.96 26.23 22.29
N PRO A 160 13.05 27.02 21.20
CA PRO A 160 11.99 27.96 20.82
C PRO A 160 10.64 27.28 20.62
N HIS A 161 9.64 27.71 21.37
CA HIS A 161 8.25 27.26 21.26
C HIS A 161 7.33 28.47 21.13
N ASN A 162 6.57 28.55 20.03
CA ASN A 162 5.73 29.71 19.71
C ASN A 162 4.56 29.89 20.68
N GLY A 163 4.18 28.84 21.42
CA GLY A 163 3.21 28.90 22.51
C GLY A 163 3.78 29.43 23.84
N GLY A 164 5.08 29.74 23.90
CA GLY A 164 5.76 30.14 25.13
C GLY A 164 6.18 28.96 26.00
N GLU A 165 6.52 29.25 27.25
CA GLU A 165 6.82 28.24 28.28
C GLU A 165 5.48 27.68 28.78
N VAL A 166 5.34 26.36 28.70
CA VAL A 166 4.12 25.62 29.04
C VAL A 166 4.21 25.06 30.46
N VAL A 167 5.39 24.54 30.81
CA VAL A 167 5.74 24.03 32.15
C VAL A 167 7.22 24.34 32.41
N ALA A 168 7.53 25.14 33.43
CA ALA A 168 8.90 25.50 33.75
C ALA A 168 9.70 24.29 34.29
N SER A 169 10.96 24.16 33.88
CA SER A 169 11.79 22.97 34.15
C SER A 169 12.14 22.73 35.62
N ASP A 170 11.92 23.72 36.49
CA ASP A 170 12.17 23.65 37.94
C ASP A 170 10.91 23.30 38.77
N THR A 171 9.80 22.95 38.11
CA THR A 171 8.52 22.67 38.77
C THR A 171 8.27 21.17 38.97
N GLN A 172 7.48 20.83 39.99
CA GLN A 172 7.03 19.46 40.22
C GLN A 172 6.18 18.92 39.06
N GLU A 173 5.44 19.81 38.37
CA GLU A 173 4.65 19.47 37.18
C GLU A 173 5.55 19.02 36.01
N TYR A 174 6.75 19.61 35.86
CA TYR A 174 7.75 19.17 34.89
C TYR A 174 8.38 17.84 35.26
N ALA A 175 8.76 17.64 36.53
CA ALA A 175 9.30 16.38 37.02
C ALA A 175 8.29 15.22 36.85
N ASN A 176 7.01 15.49 37.08
CA ASN A 176 5.94 14.51 36.87
C ASN A 176 5.76 14.19 35.37
N LEU A 177 5.87 15.19 34.48
CA LEU A 177 5.81 14.98 33.03
C LEU A 177 7.03 14.20 32.50
N GLU A 178 8.22 14.48 33.01
CA GLU A 178 9.45 13.73 32.72
C GLU A 178 9.30 12.26 33.12
N GLN A 179 8.78 12.02 34.33
CA GLN A 179 8.51 10.66 34.82
C GLN A 179 7.45 9.93 33.99
N TYR A 180 6.39 10.64 33.56
CA TYR A 180 5.32 10.10 32.70
C TYR A 180 5.82 9.72 31.30
N ILE A 181 6.68 10.54 30.70
CA ILE A 181 7.30 10.24 29.39
C ILE A 181 8.24 9.03 29.51
N ALA A 182 9.02 8.93 30.59
CA ALA A 182 9.88 7.78 30.85
C ALA A 182 9.08 6.47 31.01
N THR A 183 7.88 6.49 31.60
CA THR A 183 7.02 5.31 31.68
C THR A 183 6.44 4.89 30.33
N ILE A 184 6.16 5.84 29.43
CA ILE A 184 5.74 5.54 28.04
C ILE A 184 6.85 4.77 27.30
N GLU A 185 8.12 5.17 27.45
CA GLU A 185 9.28 4.47 26.86
C GLU A 185 9.53 3.09 27.51
N LEU A 186 9.25 2.94 28.81
CA LEU A 186 9.35 1.68 29.56
C LEU A 186 8.34 0.61 29.08
N VAL A 187 7.11 1.00 28.74
CA VAL A 187 6.10 0.06 28.19
C VAL A 187 6.51 -0.49 26.82
N GLN A 188 7.25 0.29 26.01
CA GLN A 188 7.79 -0.16 24.72
C GLN A 188 8.97 -1.14 24.90
N THR A 189 9.76 -1.00 25.96
CA THR A 189 10.87 -1.93 26.26
C THR A 189 10.38 -3.21 26.96
N TRP A 190 9.32 -3.15 27.76
CA TRP A 190 8.66 -4.32 28.36
C TRP A 190 8.04 -5.27 27.34
N THR A 191 7.59 -4.77 26.19
CA THR A 191 7.09 -5.61 25.09
C THR A 191 8.21 -6.32 24.31
N ALA A 192 9.49 -5.99 24.57
CA ALA A 192 10.64 -6.50 23.82
C ALA A 192 11.58 -7.47 24.59
N LYS A 193 11.46 -7.66 25.91
CA LYS A 193 12.40 -8.50 26.71
C LYS A 193 11.75 -9.30 27.85
N ALA A 194 10.77 -10.14 27.55
CA ALA A 194 10.21 -11.08 28.54
C ALA A 194 11.03 -12.39 28.61
N ILE A 195 12.25 -12.31 29.15
CA ILE A 195 13.05 -13.51 29.51
C ILE A 195 13.11 -13.56 31.04
N ASP A 196 12.76 -14.73 31.57
CA ASP A 196 12.85 -15.15 32.97
C ASP A 196 13.69 -16.43 32.92
N THR A 197 15.02 -16.26 33.08
CA THR A 197 16.05 -17.24 32.75
C THR A 197 16.08 -18.40 33.75
N ASP A 198 15.72 -18.16 35.01
CA ASP A 198 15.72 -19.15 36.07
C ASP A 198 14.30 -19.67 36.43
N GLY A 199 13.26 -18.97 35.99
CA GLY A 199 11.86 -19.37 36.07
C GLY A 199 11.23 -19.14 37.43
N ASP A 200 11.75 -18.22 38.24
CA ASP A 200 11.26 -17.92 39.59
C ASP A 200 10.03 -16.99 39.61
N GLY A 201 9.69 -16.41 38.46
CA GLY A 201 8.58 -15.48 38.28
C GLY A 201 8.97 -14.00 38.34
N VAL A 202 10.27 -13.69 38.41
CA VAL A 202 10.87 -12.36 38.28
C VAL A 202 11.69 -12.32 36.98
N TYR A 203 11.37 -11.41 36.07
CA TYR A 203 12.11 -11.31 34.81
C TYR A 203 13.56 -10.85 35.03
N ASP A 204 14.52 -11.33 34.22
CA ASP A 204 15.96 -11.02 34.31
C ASP A 204 16.29 -9.50 34.38
N ALA A 205 15.40 -8.65 33.87
CA ALA A 205 15.60 -7.19 33.92
C ALA A 205 15.31 -6.58 35.32
N LEU A 206 14.63 -7.34 36.17
CA LEU A 206 14.19 -6.99 37.51
C LEU A 206 14.68 -7.99 38.56
N ASP A 207 15.25 -9.12 38.13
CA ASP A 207 15.89 -10.12 38.95
C ASP A 207 17.36 -9.74 39.19
N PRO A 208 17.77 -9.50 40.44
CA PRO A 208 19.16 -9.21 40.77
C PRO A 208 20.05 -10.46 40.89
N ASP A 209 19.56 -11.68 40.64
CA ASP A 209 20.27 -12.98 40.72
C ASP A 209 19.85 -13.88 39.54
N ASP A 210 20.30 -13.52 38.31
CA ASP A 210 19.72 -13.99 37.04
C ASP A 210 19.89 -15.49 36.71
N ASP A 211 20.68 -16.22 37.50
CA ASP A 211 20.86 -17.65 37.42
C ASP A 211 20.43 -18.43 38.68
N GLY A 212 19.86 -17.72 39.66
CA GLY A 212 19.21 -18.27 40.84
C GLY A 212 20.16 -19.00 41.79
N ASP A 213 21.44 -18.63 41.82
CA ASP A 213 22.47 -19.29 42.63
C ASP A 213 22.55 -18.77 44.08
N GLY A 214 21.86 -17.68 44.36
CA GLY A 214 21.76 -17.04 45.67
C GLY A 214 22.74 -15.88 45.87
N ILE A 215 23.49 -15.48 44.84
CA ILE A 215 24.39 -14.34 44.83
C ILE A 215 23.89 -13.33 43.81
N LYS A 216 23.75 -12.07 44.22
CA LYS A 216 23.31 -11.04 43.28
C LYS A 216 24.34 -10.82 42.18
N ASP A 217 23.91 -10.55 40.95
CA ASP A 217 24.77 -10.32 39.78
C ASP A 217 25.89 -9.28 40.04
N VAL A 218 25.60 -8.27 40.86
CA VAL A 218 26.56 -7.20 41.21
C VAL A 218 27.70 -7.67 42.13
N ASP A 219 27.47 -8.78 42.83
CA ASP A 219 28.38 -9.41 43.79
C ASP A 219 28.85 -10.79 43.28
N ASP A 220 28.38 -11.24 42.11
CA ASP A 220 28.74 -12.50 41.48
C ASP A 220 30.02 -12.36 40.62
N THR A 221 30.85 -13.40 40.67
CA THR A 221 32.08 -13.53 39.87
C THR A 221 31.78 -14.03 38.45
N PHE A 222 30.63 -14.66 38.21
CA PHE A 222 30.23 -15.20 36.90
C PHE A 222 28.78 -14.89 36.50
N PRO A 223 28.34 -13.61 36.57
CA PRO A 223 26.97 -13.23 36.22
C PRO A 223 26.70 -13.55 34.75
N LYS A 224 25.50 -14.03 34.44
CA LYS A 224 25.24 -14.65 33.13
C LYS A 224 24.86 -13.63 32.04
N ARG A 225 25.72 -12.63 31.78
CA ARG A 225 25.78 -11.89 30.49
C ARG A 225 27.20 -11.56 30.02
N ASP A 226 27.34 -11.60 28.70
CA ASP A 226 28.51 -11.40 27.82
C ASP A 226 29.49 -12.58 27.70
N VAL A 227 29.24 -13.42 26.68
CA VAL A 227 30.25 -14.30 26.10
C VAL A 227 31.32 -13.42 25.45
N VAL A 228 32.40 -13.16 26.17
CA VAL A 228 33.67 -12.73 25.57
C VAL A 228 34.22 -13.95 24.82
N ILE A 229 33.96 -14.02 23.52
CA ILE A 229 34.70 -14.91 22.62
C ILE A 229 36.08 -14.25 22.41
N GLU A 230 37.13 -14.82 23.01
CA GLU A 230 38.48 -14.58 22.53
C GLU A 230 38.56 -15.04 21.07
N PRO A 231 39.13 -14.25 20.14
CA PRO A 231 39.11 -14.60 18.73
C PRO A 231 40.00 -15.83 18.48
N GLU A 232 39.39 -16.94 18.08
CA GLU A 232 40.08 -17.91 17.22
C GLU A 232 40.24 -17.28 15.83
N GLU A 233 41.46 -17.31 15.30
CA GLU A 233 41.82 -16.84 13.95
C GLU A 233 40.92 -17.47 12.88
N PRO A 234 40.30 -16.68 11.97
CA PRO A 234 39.74 -17.25 10.76
C PRO A 234 40.88 -17.61 9.79
N GLU A 235 41.07 -18.91 9.58
CA GLU A 235 41.92 -19.46 8.51
C GLU A 235 41.27 -19.27 7.13
N GLN A 236 41.47 -18.11 6.49
CA GLN A 236 41.82 -17.96 5.06
C GLN A 236 42.29 -16.51 4.83
N PRO A 237 43.49 -16.26 4.27
CA PRO A 237 43.93 -14.89 4.02
C PRO A 237 43.13 -14.28 2.86
N ILE A 238 42.37 -13.23 3.14
CA ILE A 238 41.83 -12.32 2.12
C ILE A 238 42.99 -11.91 1.21
N ASP A 239 42.83 -12.03 -0.11
CA ASP A 239 43.88 -11.60 -1.05
C ASP A 239 44.24 -10.14 -0.73
N SER A 240 45.51 -9.92 -0.40
CA SER A 240 46.09 -8.60 -0.14
C SER A 240 45.76 -7.56 -1.23
N SER A 241 45.50 -8.02 -2.46
CA SER A 241 45.07 -7.19 -3.58
C SER A 241 43.63 -6.67 -3.42
N LEU A 242 42.67 -7.53 -3.05
CA LEU A 242 41.27 -7.17 -2.81
C LEU A 242 41.14 -6.29 -1.57
N ALA A 243 41.81 -6.63 -0.48
CA ALA A 243 41.84 -5.84 0.75
C ALA A 243 42.31 -4.40 0.50
N LYS A 244 43.30 -4.23 -0.39
CA LYS A 244 43.79 -2.91 -0.78
C LYS A 244 42.76 -2.14 -1.62
N LEU A 245 42.10 -2.82 -2.56
CA LEU A 245 41.06 -2.21 -3.41
C LEU A 245 39.87 -1.73 -2.58
N ILE A 246 39.41 -2.51 -1.62
CA ILE A 246 38.33 -2.14 -0.71
C ILE A 246 38.75 -0.96 0.16
N ASN A 247 39.93 -1.00 0.80
CA ASN A 247 40.39 0.11 1.63
C ASN A 247 40.45 1.42 0.83
N ASP A 248 41.07 1.40 -0.34
CA ASP A 248 41.33 2.63 -1.10
C ASP A 248 40.08 3.16 -1.83
N GLN A 249 39.30 2.28 -2.48
CA GLN A 249 38.22 2.67 -3.39
C GLN A 249 36.83 2.65 -2.75
N VAL A 250 36.66 1.94 -1.64
CA VAL A 250 35.40 1.89 -0.89
C VAL A 250 35.50 2.72 0.38
N ILE A 251 36.41 2.34 1.27
CA ILE A 251 36.47 2.88 2.63
C ILE A 251 36.99 4.33 2.62
N LEU A 252 38.22 4.55 2.14
CA LEU A 252 38.86 5.86 2.14
C LEU A 252 38.22 6.83 1.14
N ALA A 253 37.65 6.32 0.05
CA ALA A 253 37.01 7.16 -0.95
C ALA A 253 35.60 7.61 -0.57
N LYS A 254 34.83 6.79 0.16
CA LYS A 254 33.40 7.03 0.42
C LYS A 254 33.01 6.89 1.89
N CYS A 255 33.26 5.75 2.52
CA CYS A 255 32.72 5.44 3.85
C CYS A 255 33.32 6.32 4.95
N ILE A 256 34.60 6.63 4.87
CA ILE A 256 35.33 7.39 5.90
C ILE A 256 34.79 8.81 6.12
N ALA A 257 34.04 9.37 5.15
CA ALA A 257 33.42 10.67 5.31
C ALA A 257 32.46 10.75 6.52
N CYS A 258 31.86 9.62 6.91
CA CYS A 258 30.93 9.54 8.03
C CYS A 258 31.35 8.52 9.11
N HIS A 259 32.05 7.46 8.72
CA HIS A 259 32.44 6.34 9.59
C HIS A 259 33.82 6.58 10.24
N THR A 260 33.90 7.59 11.09
CA THR A 260 35.08 7.91 11.92
C THR A 260 34.65 8.14 13.37
N THR A 261 35.61 8.19 14.31
CA THR A 261 35.30 8.39 15.74
C THR A 261 34.54 9.69 16.03
N SER A 262 34.76 10.73 15.23
CA SER A 262 34.05 12.01 15.30
C SER A 262 32.99 12.20 14.21
N GLY A 263 32.77 11.18 13.37
CA GLY A 263 31.86 11.23 12.24
C GLY A 263 30.40 10.93 12.65
N GLN A 264 29.46 11.25 11.76
CA GLN A 264 28.03 11.06 12.00
C GLN A 264 27.62 9.59 12.19
N ALA A 265 28.45 8.64 11.77
CA ALA A 265 28.20 7.20 11.87
C ALA A 265 29.08 6.50 12.93
N ASN A 266 29.59 7.23 13.93
CA ASN A 266 30.47 6.68 14.97
C ASN A 266 29.86 5.54 15.81
N ASN A 267 28.52 5.48 15.90
CA ASN A 267 27.79 4.44 16.63
C ASN A 267 27.42 3.22 15.77
N SER A 268 27.87 3.16 14.52
CA SER A 268 27.45 2.10 13.57
C SER A 268 28.19 0.76 13.72
N GLY A 269 29.21 0.69 14.57
CA GLY A 269 30.14 -0.44 14.63
C GLY A 269 31.17 -0.47 13.49
N LEU A 270 31.01 0.38 12.48
CA LEU A 270 31.99 0.61 11.41
C LEU A 270 32.68 1.96 11.64
N VAL A 271 33.87 1.92 12.24
CA VAL A 271 34.69 3.12 12.51
C VAL A 271 36.06 2.93 11.86
N PHE A 272 36.30 3.67 10.78
CA PHE A 272 37.49 3.58 9.96
C PHE A 272 38.52 4.65 10.32
N VAL A 273 39.79 4.36 10.01
CA VAL A 273 40.94 5.24 10.17
C VAL A 273 41.40 5.80 8.83
N ASP A 274 41.94 7.02 8.87
CA ASP A 274 42.39 7.73 7.67
C ASP A 274 43.71 7.21 7.10
N SER A 275 44.06 7.69 5.91
CA SER A 275 45.30 7.30 5.22
C SER A 275 46.60 7.71 5.95
N ASN A 276 46.52 8.57 6.98
CA ASN A 276 47.67 9.04 7.74
C ASN A 276 48.04 8.09 8.90
N GLN A 277 47.11 7.22 9.30
CA GLN A 277 47.39 6.17 10.27
C GLN A 277 48.26 5.07 9.65
N VAL A 278 49.27 4.64 10.43
CA VAL A 278 50.08 3.46 10.08
C VAL A 278 49.15 2.24 10.10
N ASP A 279 49.30 1.36 9.12
CA ASP A 279 48.50 0.13 8.95
C ASP A 279 46.99 0.35 8.70
N ASN A 280 46.59 1.53 8.19
CA ASN A 280 45.18 1.85 7.92
C ASN A 280 44.42 0.77 7.12
N GLN A 281 45.06 0.14 6.13
CA GLN A 281 44.44 -0.92 5.35
C GLN A 281 44.07 -2.11 6.23
N VAL A 282 44.99 -2.55 7.09
CA VAL A 282 44.76 -3.69 7.99
C VAL A 282 43.63 -3.34 8.96
N THR A 283 43.73 -2.20 9.63
CA THR A 283 42.71 -1.74 10.59
C THR A 283 41.32 -1.61 9.96
N ASN A 284 41.23 -0.99 8.79
CA ASN A 284 39.94 -0.77 8.13
C ASN A 284 39.30 -2.05 7.63
N ILE A 285 40.11 -2.98 7.11
CA ILE A 285 39.63 -4.28 6.64
C ILE A 285 39.21 -5.14 7.84
N ASP A 286 39.96 -5.13 8.94
CA ASP A 286 39.58 -5.86 10.17
C ASP A 286 38.26 -5.35 10.75
N VAL A 287 38.04 -4.03 10.78
CA VAL A 287 36.75 -3.44 11.20
C VAL A 287 35.62 -3.92 10.29
N LEU A 288 35.85 -3.92 8.97
CA LEU A 288 34.85 -4.33 8.00
C LEU A 288 34.55 -5.83 8.12
N THR A 289 35.55 -6.71 8.19
CA THR A 289 35.36 -8.16 8.28
C THR A 289 34.76 -8.57 9.63
N THR A 290 35.16 -7.91 10.72
CA THR A 290 34.55 -8.11 12.04
C THR A 290 33.06 -7.76 12.02
N TYR A 291 32.71 -6.64 11.38
CA TYR A 291 31.31 -6.26 11.19
C TYR A 291 30.55 -7.27 10.32
N LEU A 292 31.20 -7.81 9.29
CA LEU A 292 30.63 -8.78 8.35
C LEU A 292 30.56 -10.21 8.90
N SER A 293 31.13 -10.51 10.07
CA SER A 293 31.07 -11.85 10.69
C SER A 293 29.63 -12.31 11.01
N ASP A 294 28.69 -11.38 11.04
CA ASP A 294 27.25 -11.61 11.14
C ASP A 294 26.63 -11.50 9.73
N SER A 295 26.04 -12.60 9.24
CA SER A 295 25.45 -12.68 7.89
C SER A 295 24.33 -11.66 7.64
N SER A 296 23.62 -11.22 8.68
CA SER A 296 22.61 -10.15 8.58
C SER A 296 23.25 -8.77 8.28
N LYS A 297 24.48 -8.55 8.76
CA LYS A 297 25.23 -7.29 8.56
C LYS A 297 25.86 -7.20 7.18
N ALA A 298 26.20 -8.33 6.55
CA ALA A 298 26.70 -8.38 5.19
C ALA A 298 25.69 -7.83 4.18
N GLU A 299 24.46 -8.32 4.25
CA GLU A 299 23.39 -7.83 3.36
C GLU A 299 22.95 -6.41 3.73
N THR A 300 22.89 -6.07 5.03
CA THR A 300 22.62 -4.71 5.49
C THR A 300 23.64 -3.72 4.90
N LEU A 301 24.92 -4.08 4.86
CA LEU A 301 25.96 -3.27 4.23
C LEU A 301 25.66 -3.09 2.74
N LEU A 302 25.46 -4.19 1.99
CA LEU A 302 25.21 -4.14 0.54
C LEU A 302 23.99 -3.28 0.20
N GLN A 303 22.92 -3.38 0.97
CA GLN A 303 21.71 -2.58 0.75
C GLN A 303 21.89 -1.11 1.11
N LYS A 304 22.54 -0.81 2.24
CA LYS A 304 22.83 0.57 2.64
C LYS A 304 23.72 1.26 1.63
N VAL A 305 24.77 0.60 1.13
CA VAL A 305 25.65 1.20 0.11
C VAL A 305 24.94 1.40 -1.24
N GLN A 306 23.90 0.62 -1.54
CA GLN A 306 23.06 0.80 -2.72
C GLN A 306 21.90 1.80 -2.50
N GLY A 307 21.67 2.23 -1.26
CA GLY A 307 20.54 3.07 -0.85
C GLY A 307 19.20 2.32 -0.81
N LEU A 308 19.21 0.99 -0.88
CA LEU A 308 18.00 0.16 -0.75
C LEU A 308 17.46 0.15 0.68
N LEU A 309 18.34 0.32 1.67
CA LEU A 309 18.00 0.61 3.05
C LEU A 309 18.36 2.06 3.38
N ASN A 310 17.66 2.61 4.38
CA ASN A 310 17.97 3.92 4.93
C ASN A 310 19.45 3.99 5.34
N HIS A 311 20.17 4.87 4.67
CA HIS A 311 21.56 5.17 4.97
C HIS A 311 21.74 6.68 4.95
N THR A 312 22.20 7.27 6.05
CA THR A 312 22.36 8.74 6.16
C THR A 312 23.36 9.31 5.16
N GLY A 313 24.33 8.51 4.73
CA GLY A 313 25.24 8.86 3.62
C GLY A 313 24.63 8.65 2.23
N GLY A 314 23.37 8.24 2.15
CA GLY A 314 22.62 7.83 0.96
C GLY A 314 23.28 6.70 0.16
N LYS A 315 22.90 6.58 -1.12
CA LYS A 315 23.49 5.60 -2.06
C LYS A 315 24.96 5.96 -2.34
N LEU A 316 25.86 5.01 -2.09
CA LEU A 316 27.30 5.14 -2.35
C LEU A 316 27.71 4.49 -3.68
N PHE A 317 27.19 3.30 -3.98
CA PHE A 317 27.57 2.50 -5.15
C PHE A 317 26.34 2.02 -5.93
N SER A 318 26.48 1.93 -7.25
CA SER A 318 25.48 1.25 -8.08
C SER A 318 25.70 -0.26 -8.02
N PRO A 319 24.63 -1.08 -8.08
CA PRO A 319 24.78 -2.50 -8.36
C PRO A 319 25.63 -2.71 -9.61
N GLY A 320 26.58 -3.65 -9.55
CA GLY A 320 27.52 -3.91 -10.64
C GLY A 320 28.63 -2.88 -10.83
N SER A 321 28.73 -1.84 -9.98
CA SER A 321 29.94 -1.03 -9.94
C SER A 321 31.11 -1.89 -9.45
N VAL A 322 32.31 -1.53 -9.87
CA VAL A 322 33.52 -2.28 -9.51
C VAL A 322 33.70 -2.30 -7.98
N GLU A 323 33.40 -1.18 -7.32
CA GLU A 323 33.44 -1.02 -5.86
C GLU A 323 32.41 -1.91 -5.14
N TYR A 324 31.19 -1.99 -5.67
CA TYR A 324 30.16 -2.90 -5.15
C TYR A 324 30.58 -4.37 -5.32
N GLY A 325 31.16 -4.70 -6.47
CA GLY A 325 31.70 -6.03 -6.75
C GLY A 325 32.79 -6.46 -5.76
N TYR A 326 33.65 -5.52 -5.31
CA TYR A 326 34.64 -5.84 -4.27
C TYR A 326 34.00 -6.22 -2.93
N LEU A 327 32.88 -5.57 -2.56
CA LEU A 327 32.14 -5.90 -1.34
C LEU A 327 31.45 -7.26 -1.46
N GLU A 328 30.84 -7.56 -2.60
CA GLU A 328 30.28 -8.90 -2.88
C GLU A 328 31.35 -9.99 -2.83
N GLU A 329 32.53 -9.72 -3.40
CA GLU A 329 33.66 -10.66 -3.39
C GLU A 329 34.21 -10.89 -1.98
N LEU A 330 34.32 -9.83 -1.16
CA LEU A 330 34.72 -9.96 0.25
C LEU A 330 33.72 -10.81 1.04
N ILE A 331 32.42 -10.53 0.91
CA ILE A 331 31.37 -11.28 1.60
C ILE A 331 31.40 -12.76 1.18
N ALA A 332 31.60 -13.03 -0.12
CA ALA A 332 31.73 -14.40 -0.62
C ALA A 332 32.95 -15.14 -0.06
N LEU A 333 34.07 -14.44 0.20
CA LEU A 333 35.29 -15.02 0.77
C LEU A 333 35.19 -15.31 2.27
N LEU A 334 34.28 -14.64 2.99
CA LEU A 334 34.12 -14.82 4.44
C LEU A 334 33.38 -16.12 4.81
N GLU A 335 32.92 -16.91 3.84
CA GLU A 335 32.20 -18.18 4.03
C GLU A 335 31.16 -18.12 5.16
N LEU A 336 30.45 -16.98 5.27
CA LEU A 336 29.49 -16.74 6.35
C LEU A 336 28.47 -17.89 6.38
N ASP A 337 28.36 -18.56 7.53
CA ASP A 337 27.54 -19.76 7.68
C ASP A 337 26.12 -19.47 7.17
N ASP A 338 25.69 -20.30 6.22
CA ASP A 338 24.41 -20.27 5.51
C ASP A 338 23.26 -20.72 6.45
N GLU A 339 23.31 -20.41 7.75
CA GLU A 339 22.29 -20.79 8.74
C GLU A 339 20.90 -20.21 8.39
N LEU A 340 20.83 -19.24 7.48
CA LEU A 340 19.61 -18.66 6.93
C LEU A 340 19.02 -19.39 5.71
N GLY A 341 19.72 -20.39 5.18
CA GLY A 341 19.24 -21.24 4.07
C GLY A 341 18.02 -22.12 4.40
N SER A 342 17.52 -22.09 5.65
CA SER A 342 16.47 -22.99 6.14
C SER A 342 15.04 -22.45 6.04
N TYR A 343 14.80 -21.22 5.56
CA TYR A 343 13.44 -20.66 5.44
C TYR A 343 12.97 -20.57 3.98
N PRO A 344 11.80 -21.16 3.62
CA PRO A 344 10.90 -21.98 4.42
C PRO A 344 11.15 -23.50 4.23
N GLN A 345 12.40 -23.96 4.11
CA GLN A 345 12.71 -25.42 4.11
C GLN A 345 12.28 -26.12 5.40
N ASN A 346 12.12 -25.38 6.50
CA ASN A 346 11.54 -25.83 7.76
C ASN A 346 10.02 -26.09 7.70
N PHE A 347 9.36 -25.93 6.55
CA PHE A 347 7.93 -26.21 6.40
C PHE A 347 7.67 -27.43 5.52
N ASN A 348 6.59 -28.14 5.82
CA ASN A 348 5.98 -29.11 4.92
C ASN A 348 5.36 -28.37 3.73
N LYS A 349 5.49 -28.95 2.54
CA LYS A 349 4.84 -28.43 1.34
C LYS A 349 3.42 -29.00 1.26
N GLU A 350 2.47 -28.16 0.89
CA GLU A 350 1.13 -28.61 0.52
C GLU A 350 1.17 -29.56 -0.69
N LEU A 351 0.10 -30.35 -0.83
CA LEU A 351 -0.08 -31.26 -1.96
C LEU A 351 -0.23 -30.47 -3.27
N LYS A 352 0.18 -31.05 -4.40
CA LYS A 352 0.04 -30.42 -5.73
C LYS A 352 -1.41 -30.03 -6.03
N SER A 353 -2.38 -30.82 -5.57
CA SER A 353 -3.80 -30.50 -5.69
C SER A 353 -4.19 -29.22 -4.94
N GLN A 354 -3.62 -28.96 -3.76
CA GLN A 354 -3.89 -27.74 -2.99
C GLN A 354 -3.24 -26.53 -3.66
N THR A 355 -1.98 -26.64 -4.05
CA THR A 355 -1.29 -25.58 -4.83
C THR A 355 -2.05 -25.25 -6.12
N TYR A 356 -2.49 -26.26 -6.87
CA TYR A 356 -3.22 -26.05 -8.11
C TYR A 356 -4.58 -25.37 -7.89
N ARG A 357 -5.31 -25.74 -6.82
CA ARG A 357 -6.57 -25.07 -6.47
C ARG A 357 -6.34 -23.58 -6.23
N ARG A 358 -5.41 -23.25 -5.33
CA ARG A 358 -5.10 -21.88 -4.95
C ARG A 358 -4.61 -21.06 -6.14
N ALA A 359 -3.66 -21.61 -6.90
CA ALA A 359 -3.17 -21.00 -8.13
C ALA A 359 -4.29 -20.76 -9.16
N SER A 360 -5.19 -21.72 -9.36
CA SER A 360 -6.32 -21.56 -10.28
C SER A 360 -7.30 -20.47 -9.83
N VAL A 361 -7.58 -20.37 -8.53
CA VAL A 361 -8.46 -19.31 -8.02
C VAL A 361 -7.79 -17.95 -8.12
N ILE A 362 -6.53 -17.82 -7.71
CA ILE A 362 -5.77 -16.55 -7.77
C ILE A 362 -5.58 -16.10 -9.22
N LEU A 363 -5.10 -16.99 -10.09
CA LEU A 363 -4.75 -16.62 -11.46
C LEU A 363 -5.97 -16.50 -12.37
N THR A 364 -7.05 -17.24 -12.10
CA THR A 364 -8.16 -17.31 -13.07
C THR A 364 -9.55 -17.08 -12.46
N GLY A 365 -9.68 -16.97 -11.14
CA GLY A 365 -10.97 -16.92 -10.45
C GLY A 365 -11.79 -18.21 -10.56
N ASN A 366 -11.23 -19.32 -11.04
CA ASN A 366 -11.96 -20.57 -11.23
C ASN A 366 -11.53 -21.62 -10.22
N VAL A 367 -12.50 -22.41 -9.76
CA VAL A 367 -12.26 -23.53 -8.84
C VAL A 367 -12.21 -24.84 -9.64
N PRO A 368 -11.06 -25.53 -9.73
CA PRO A 368 -10.91 -26.75 -10.51
C PRO A 368 -11.86 -27.85 -10.04
N THR A 369 -12.29 -28.70 -10.96
CA THR A 369 -13.09 -29.89 -10.66
C THR A 369 -12.31 -30.89 -9.81
N LYS A 370 -13.02 -31.76 -9.10
CA LYS A 370 -12.41 -32.83 -8.29
C LYS A 370 -11.47 -33.73 -9.11
N ALA A 371 -11.86 -34.06 -10.35
CA ALA A 371 -11.04 -34.87 -11.24
C ALA A 371 -9.74 -34.15 -11.65
N GLU A 372 -9.80 -32.84 -11.92
CA GLU A 372 -8.61 -32.04 -12.21
C GLU A 372 -7.67 -31.99 -11.01
N LEU A 373 -8.19 -31.78 -9.79
CA LEU A 373 -7.38 -31.74 -8.56
C LEU A 373 -6.70 -33.09 -8.29
N GLN A 374 -7.42 -34.20 -8.40
CA GLN A 374 -6.88 -35.55 -8.15
C GLN A 374 -5.75 -35.90 -9.10
N ARG A 375 -5.80 -35.44 -10.36
CA ARG A 375 -4.73 -35.68 -11.34
C ARG A 375 -3.39 -35.05 -10.91
N GLN A 376 -3.42 -33.88 -10.28
CA GLN A 376 -2.22 -33.09 -10.00
C GLN A 376 -1.22 -33.83 -9.10
N ASN A 377 -1.73 -34.60 -8.13
CA ASN A 377 -0.88 -35.34 -7.19
C ASN A 377 -0.10 -36.51 -7.83
N THR A 378 -0.41 -36.87 -9.08
CA THR A 378 0.25 -37.95 -9.81
C THR A 378 1.31 -37.48 -10.79
N LEU A 379 1.40 -36.17 -11.04
CA LEU A 379 2.31 -35.58 -12.01
C LEU A 379 3.75 -35.49 -11.47
N SER A 380 4.73 -35.55 -12.38
CA SER A 380 6.10 -35.11 -12.07
C SER A 380 6.16 -33.60 -11.81
N ASP A 381 7.27 -33.09 -11.30
CA ASP A 381 7.41 -31.65 -11.02
C ASP A 381 7.41 -30.81 -12.29
N ALA A 382 8.04 -31.28 -13.37
CA ALA A 382 8.04 -30.61 -14.67
C ALA A 382 6.64 -30.58 -15.32
N GLU A 383 5.88 -31.69 -15.22
CA GLU A 383 4.50 -31.72 -15.71
C GLU A 383 3.59 -30.79 -14.88
N PHE A 384 3.81 -30.73 -13.57
CA PHE A 384 3.05 -29.84 -12.69
C PHE A 384 3.35 -28.36 -12.95
N GLU A 385 4.60 -28.00 -13.21
CA GLU A 385 4.96 -26.63 -13.64
C GLU A 385 4.22 -26.24 -14.91
N LEU A 386 4.14 -27.14 -15.90
CA LEU A 386 3.41 -26.89 -17.13
C LEU A 386 1.91 -26.68 -16.88
N GLU A 387 1.32 -27.43 -15.94
CA GLU A 387 -0.09 -27.24 -15.54
C GLU A 387 -0.34 -25.87 -14.91
N ILE A 388 0.58 -25.38 -14.06
CA ILE A 388 0.50 -24.02 -13.50
C ILE A 388 0.61 -22.96 -14.59
N ILE A 389 1.54 -23.12 -15.55
CA ILE A 389 1.66 -22.22 -16.70
C ILE A 389 0.40 -22.25 -17.58
N ASN A 390 -0.24 -23.40 -17.73
CA ASN A 390 -1.47 -23.55 -18.53
C ASN A 390 -2.68 -22.82 -17.92
N LEU A 391 -2.65 -22.46 -16.64
CA LEU A 391 -3.66 -21.57 -16.02
C LEU A 391 -3.53 -20.11 -16.53
N MET A 392 -2.34 -19.72 -17.00
CA MET A 392 -2.01 -18.34 -17.33
C MET A 392 -2.45 -17.92 -18.74
N GLN A 393 -3.74 -18.10 -19.02
CA GLN A 393 -4.37 -17.77 -20.29
C GLN A 393 -5.86 -17.44 -20.11
N GLY A 394 -6.46 -16.83 -21.13
CA GLY A 394 -7.88 -16.49 -21.14
C GLY A 394 -8.25 -15.31 -20.24
N GLU A 395 -9.56 -15.10 -20.06
CA GLU A 395 -10.10 -13.89 -19.44
C GLU A 395 -9.75 -13.77 -17.94
N GLY A 396 -9.79 -14.87 -17.19
CA GLY A 396 -9.45 -14.85 -15.76
C GLY A 396 -8.01 -14.37 -15.53
N PHE A 397 -7.06 -14.94 -16.27
CA PHE A 397 -5.66 -14.53 -16.18
C PHE A 397 -5.41 -13.12 -16.71
N LYS A 398 -6.14 -12.69 -17.75
CA LYS A 398 -6.13 -11.29 -18.18
C LYS A 398 -6.51 -10.35 -17.02
N GLN A 399 -7.56 -10.67 -16.27
CA GLN A 399 -7.97 -9.85 -15.12
C GLN A 399 -6.95 -9.89 -13.99
N PHE A 400 -6.34 -11.05 -13.68
CA PHE A 400 -5.24 -11.16 -12.71
C PHE A 400 -4.09 -10.20 -13.06
N ILE A 401 -3.63 -10.21 -14.31
CA ILE A 401 -2.54 -9.32 -14.75
C ILE A 401 -2.93 -7.85 -14.62
N LYS A 402 -4.13 -7.48 -15.07
CA LYS A 402 -4.57 -6.08 -15.03
C LYS A 402 -4.77 -5.57 -13.61
N ASN A 403 -5.35 -6.39 -12.73
CA ASN A 403 -5.57 -6.03 -11.33
C ASN A 403 -4.24 -5.95 -10.57
N GLY A 404 -3.38 -6.97 -10.68
CA GLY A 404 -2.06 -6.96 -10.04
C GLY A 404 -1.19 -5.79 -10.49
N ALA A 405 -1.19 -5.46 -11.78
CA ALA A 405 -0.48 -4.29 -12.28
C ALA A 405 -1.08 -2.96 -11.80
N ASN A 406 -2.42 -2.86 -11.72
CA ASN A 406 -3.07 -1.65 -11.21
C ASN A 406 -2.87 -1.45 -9.70
N ASP A 407 -2.79 -2.53 -8.92
CA ASP A 407 -2.52 -2.44 -7.48
C ASP A 407 -1.18 -1.76 -7.18
N GLN A 408 -0.24 -1.84 -8.13
CA GLN A 408 1.05 -1.15 -8.05
C GLN A 408 1.04 0.22 -8.75
N LEU A 409 0.61 0.27 -10.02
CA LEU A 409 0.70 1.47 -10.86
C LEU A 409 -0.41 2.50 -10.61
N LEU A 410 -1.51 2.09 -9.99
CA LEU A 410 -2.65 2.93 -9.61
C LEU A 410 -3.27 3.76 -10.76
N VAL A 411 -3.11 3.30 -12.00
CA VAL A 411 -3.52 4.02 -13.22
C VAL A 411 -5.04 4.17 -13.37
N ARG A 412 -5.84 3.32 -12.69
CA ARG A 412 -7.30 3.46 -12.61
C ARG A 412 -7.78 4.67 -11.80
N ALA A 413 -6.88 5.38 -11.10
CA ALA A 413 -7.21 6.58 -10.35
C ALA A 413 -7.85 7.69 -11.18
N ILE A 414 -7.62 7.68 -12.50
CA ILE A 414 -8.24 8.59 -13.46
C ILE A 414 -9.77 8.48 -13.48
N ASN A 415 -10.32 7.33 -13.07
CA ASN A 415 -11.76 7.05 -13.04
C ASN A 415 -12.50 7.70 -11.86
N VAL A 416 -11.81 8.15 -10.81
CA VAL A 416 -12.44 8.74 -9.61
C VAL A 416 -13.01 10.13 -9.89
N ASN A 417 -12.33 10.93 -10.73
CA ASN A 417 -12.83 12.24 -11.15
C ASN A 417 -12.57 12.52 -12.64
N PRO A 418 -13.29 11.83 -13.56
CA PRO A 418 -13.09 11.96 -15.00
C PRO A 418 -13.35 13.38 -15.50
N PHE A 419 -14.18 14.16 -14.80
CA PHE A 419 -14.40 15.55 -15.16
C PHE A 419 -13.13 16.39 -15.01
N GLN A 420 -12.47 16.33 -13.86
CA GLN A 420 -11.24 17.10 -13.63
C GLN A 420 -10.04 16.49 -14.37
N LYS A 421 -9.87 15.17 -14.30
CA LYS A 421 -8.66 14.49 -14.79
C LYS A 421 -8.63 14.29 -16.31
N VAL A 422 -9.79 14.27 -16.97
CA VAL A 422 -9.89 14.07 -18.43
C VAL A 422 -10.60 15.23 -19.09
N HIS A 423 -11.86 15.48 -18.75
CA HIS A 423 -12.69 16.42 -19.51
C HIS A 423 -12.15 17.86 -19.49
N GLN A 424 -11.74 18.36 -18.32
CA GLN A 424 -11.20 19.72 -18.16
C GLN A 424 -9.87 19.92 -18.88
N VAL A 425 -9.16 18.85 -19.18
CA VAL A 425 -7.88 18.87 -19.89
C VAL A 425 -8.10 18.63 -21.38
N TRP A 426 -8.56 17.43 -21.74
CA TRP A 426 -8.55 16.92 -23.12
C TRP A 426 -9.39 17.74 -24.09
N ARG A 427 -10.46 18.38 -23.63
CA ARG A 427 -11.28 19.27 -24.48
C ARG A 427 -10.51 20.45 -25.06
N PHE A 428 -9.37 20.81 -24.47
CA PHE A 428 -8.51 21.90 -24.95
C PHE A 428 -7.35 21.46 -25.83
N TRP A 429 -7.07 20.15 -25.87
CA TRP A 429 -5.85 19.60 -26.49
C TRP A 429 -6.16 18.57 -27.59
N TYR A 430 -7.31 17.89 -27.51
CA TYR A 430 -7.77 16.89 -28.45
C TYR A 430 -9.08 17.36 -29.10
N PRO A 431 -9.05 17.91 -30.33
CA PRO A 431 -10.26 18.40 -30.99
C PRO A 431 -11.37 17.35 -31.08
N GLU A 432 -11.03 16.10 -31.40
CA GLU A 432 -12.01 15.02 -31.55
C GLU A 432 -12.68 14.62 -30.23
N TYR A 433 -12.02 14.83 -29.09
CA TYR A 433 -12.66 14.59 -27.80
C TYR A 433 -13.87 15.51 -27.59
N GLY A 434 -13.74 16.80 -27.91
CA GLY A 434 -14.81 17.78 -27.76
C GLY A 434 -15.99 17.53 -28.71
N THR A 435 -15.71 17.25 -29.98
CA THR A 435 -16.75 16.94 -30.98
C THR A 435 -17.51 15.67 -30.63
N MET A 436 -16.81 14.61 -30.21
CA MET A 436 -17.43 13.35 -29.77
C MET A 436 -18.23 13.52 -28.48
N HIS A 437 -17.78 14.36 -27.55
CA HIS A 437 -18.54 14.67 -26.33
C HIS A 437 -19.91 15.27 -26.67
N VAL A 438 -19.94 16.27 -27.54
CA VAL A 438 -21.16 16.92 -28.01
C VAL A 438 -22.07 15.94 -28.76
N ALA A 439 -21.49 15.12 -29.65
CA ALA A 439 -22.24 14.10 -30.38
C ALA A 439 -22.90 13.07 -29.44
N SER A 440 -22.19 12.63 -28.39
CA SER A 440 -22.73 11.73 -27.38
C SER A 440 -23.90 12.35 -26.61
N VAL A 441 -23.80 13.62 -26.20
CA VAL A 441 -24.89 14.32 -25.52
C VAL A 441 -26.09 14.50 -26.45
N ASN A 442 -25.86 14.85 -27.72
CA ASN A 442 -26.90 14.95 -28.74
C ASN A 442 -27.59 13.61 -29.04
N ALA A 443 -26.90 12.49 -28.84
CA ALA A 443 -27.48 11.14 -28.92
C ALA A 443 -28.33 10.76 -27.69
N GLY A 444 -28.47 11.66 -26.71
CA GLY A 444 -29.30 11.46 -25.51
C GLY A 444 -28.55 10.83 -24.33
N ASN A 445 -27.24 10.64 -24.42
CA ASN A 445 -26.45 10.15 -23.28
C ASN A 445 -26.26 11.24 -22.23
N SER A 446 -26.10 10.82 -20.97
CA SER A 446 -25.69 11.75 -19.92
C SER A 446 -24.29 12.29 -20.19
N VAL A 447 -24.03 13.50 -19.71
CA VAL A 447 -22.74 14.19 -19.86
C VAL A 447 -21.58 13.38 -19.25
N SER A 448 -21.82 12.65 -18.16
CA SER A 448 -20.80 11.81 -17.50
C SER A 448 -20.54 10.50 -18.23
N THR A 449 -21.51 9.94 -18.96
CA THR A 449 -21.36 8.64 -19.65
C THR A 449 -20.15 8.63 -20.59
N PHE A 450 -20.04 9.63 -21.48
CA PHE A 450 -18.90 9.74 -22.40
C PHE A 450 -17.57 9.96 -21.65
N ARG A 451 -17.57 10.85 -20.66
CA ARG A 451 -16.37 11.20 -19.89
C ARG A 451 -15.81 9.98 -19.17
N ASN A 452 -16.69 9.20 -18.54
CA ASN A 452 -16.34 7.99 -17.82
C ASN A 452 -15.85 6.89 -18.77
N ALA A 453 -16.48 6.75 -19.94
CA ALA A 453 -16.05 5.77 -20.95
C ALA A 453 -14.63 6.07 -21.46
N VAL A 454 -14.33 7.34 -21.81
CA VAL A 454 -12.97 7.73 -22.22
C VAL A 454 -11.97 7.55 -21.08
N ALA A 455 -12.29 7.97 -19.85
CA ALA A 455 -11.40 7.78 -18.70
C ALA A 455 -11.08 6.29 -18.47
N ASN A 456 -12.09 5.43 -18.60
CA ASN A 456 -11.89 3.99 -18.48
C ASN A 456 -10.98 3.43 -19.57
N GLU A 457 -11.13 3.87 -20.84
CA GLU A 457 -10.20 3.45 -21.89
C GLU A 457 -8.75 3.88 -21.63
N LEU A 458 -8.55 5.07 -21.06
CA LEU A 458 -7.22 5.58 -20.69
C LEU A 458 -6.61 4.87 -19.48
N ALA A 459 -7.44 4.54 -18.48
CA ALA A 459 -7.04 3.76 -17.32
C ALA A 459 -6.54 2.37 -17.71
N GLU A 460 -7.25 1.73 -18.63
CA GLU A 460 -7.01 0.34 -19.02
C GLU A 460 -5.90 0.21 -20.07
N ALA A 461 -5.62 1.25 -20.88
CA ALA A 461 -4.59 1.20 -21.92
C ALA A 461 -3.20 0.68 -21.46
N PRO A 462 -2.58 1.16 -20.36
CA PRO A 462 -1.30 0.62 -19.90
C PRO A 462 -1.45 -0.80 -19.31
N LEU A 463 -2.59 -1.14 -18.72
CA LEU A 463 -2.86 -2.48 -18.19
C LEU A 463 -3.05 -3.50 -19.32
N GLU A 464 -3.69 -3.10 -20.41
CA GLU A 464 -3.85 -3.88 -21.62
C GLU A 464 -2.54 -4.02 -22.40
N LEU A 465 -1.62 -3.05 -22.30
CA LEU A 465 -0.25 -3.18 -22.81
C LEU A 465 0.49 -4.30 -22.08
N ILE A 466 0.48 -4.28 -20.74
CA ILE A 466 1.11 -5.31 -19.91
C ILE A 466 0.47 -6.67 -20.22
N ASN A 467 -0.86 -6.76 -20.23
CA ASN A 467 -1.58 -7.98 -20.60
C ASN A 467 -1.20 -8.46 -22.01
N TYR A 468 -1.12 -7.58 -23.00
CA TYR A 468 -0.72 -7.95 -24.36
C TYR A 468 0.68 -8.56 -24.39
N VAL A 469 1.67 -7.94 -23.72
CA VAL A 469 3.05 -8.45 -23.63
C VAL A 469 3.04 -9.86 -23.02
N VAL A 470 2.36 -10.02 -21.89
CA VAL A 470 2.33 -11.28 -21.14
C VAL A 470 1.60 -12.38 -21.91
N GLN A 471 0.41 -12.12 -22.44
CA GLN A 471 -0.39 -13.12 -23.16
C GLN A 471 0.32 -13.66 -24.40
N ASN A 472 1.14 -12.83 -25.05
CA ASN A 472 1.90 -13.19 -26.24
C ASN A 472 3.31 -13.72 -25.93
N ASN A 473 3.64 -13.99 -24.66
CA ASN A 473 4.96 -14.46 -24.22
C ASN A 473 6.13 -13.58 -24.71
N LYS A 474 5.90 -12.27 -24.81
CA LYS A 474 6.92 -11.30 -25.20
C LYS A 474 7.86 -11.02 -24.01
N PRO A 475 9.10 -10.55 -24.27
CA PRO A 475 9.99 -10.08 -23.21
C PRO A 475 9.29 -8.98 -22.40
N TYR A 476 9.26 -9.13 -21.08
CA TYR A 476 8.57 -8.21 -20.18
C TYR A 476 9.09 -6.77 -20.29
N SER A 477 10.34 -6.55 -20.71
CA SER A 477 10.88 -5.22 -21.05
C SER A 477 10.01 -4.43 -22.05
N GLU A 478 9.22 -5.11 -22.90
CA GLU A 478 8.36 -4.45 -23.89
C GLU A 478 7.28 -3.57 -23.24
N ILE A 479 6.95 -3.75 -21.95
CA ILE A 479 6.04 -2.84 -21.24
C ILE A 479 6.58 -1.40 -21.16
N LEU A 480 7.90 -1.22 -21.25
CA LEU A 480 8.57 0.09 -21.26
C LEU A 480 9.04 0.48 -22.65
N THR A 481 9.53 -0.48 -23.44
CA THR A 481 10.14 -0.19 -24.75
C THR A 481 9.15 -0.20 -25.92
N ALA A 482 7.88 -0.54 -25.68
CA ALA A 482 6.85 -0.48 -26.72
C ALA A 482 6.80 0.90 -27.37
N ASP A 483 6.99 0.90 -28.69
CA ASP A 483 6.83 2.06 -29.58
C ASP A 483 5.38 2.26 -30.02
N TYR A 484 4.44 1.62 -29.32
CA TYR A 484 3.01 1.65 -29.54
C TYR A 484 2.25 1.84 -28.23
N THR A 485 1.01 2.30 -28.34
CA THR A 485 0.04 2.34 -27.24
C THR A 485 -1.15 1.42 -27.56
N MET A 486 -1.95 1.12 -26.54
CA MET A 486 -3.22 0.41 -26.69
C MET A 486 -4.37 1.41 -26.80
N VAL A 487 -5.26 1.19 -27.76
CA VAL A 487 -6.47 1.99 -27.94
C VAL A 487 -7.70 1.10 -28.04
N SER A 488 -8.82 1.60 -27.53
CA SER A 488 -10.17 1.05 -27.68
C SER A 488 -11.01 2.00 -28.56
N GLU A 489 -12.31 1.73 -28.70
CA GLU A 489 -13.23 2.39 -29.64
C GLU A 489 -13.13 3.92 -29.65
N LEU A 490 -13.14 4.55 -28.46
CA LEU A 490 -13.16 6.02 -28.35
C LEU A 490 -11.76 6.62 -28.53
N THR A 491 -10.78 6.05 -27.85
CA THR A 491 -9.37 6.48 -27.90
C THR A 491 -8.76 6.30 -29.30
N ALA A 492 -9.15 5.28 -30.05
CA ALA A 492 -8.73 5.07 -31.44
C ALA A 492 -9.16 6.23 -32.35
N GLN A 493 -10.37 6.77 -32.14
CA GLN A 493 -10.89 7.93 -32.86
C GLN A 493 -10.24 9.22 -32.37
N ILE A 494 -10.17 9.43 -31.05
CA ILE A 494 -9.57 10.64 -30.46
C ILE A 494 -8.11 10.80 -30.86
N PHE A 495 -7.35 9.70 -30.90
CA PHE A 495 -5.94 9.68 -31.32
C PHE A 495 -5.74 9.66 -32.84
N LYS A 496 -6.82 9.68 -33.62
CA LYS A 496 -6.80 9.68 -35.09
C LYS A 496 -5.96 8.54 -35.67
N THR A 497 -6.15 7.34 -35.13
CA THR A 497 -5.35 6.15 -35.44
C THR A 497 -5.70 5.50 -36.78
N ASN A 498 -6.89 5.84 -37.33
CA ASN A 498 -7.56 5.14 -38.43
C ASN A 498 -7.98 3.70 -38.11
N LEU A 499 -8.05 3.33 -36.84
CA LEU A 499 -8.56 2.04 -36.36
C LEU A 499 -10.01 2.18 -35.86
N SER A 500 -10.75 1.07 -35.85
CA SER A 500 -12.14 1.00 -35.35
C SER A 500 -12.36 -0.31 -34.58
N PRO A 501 -11.70 -0.49 -33.42
CA PRO A 501 -11.93 -1.67 -32.58
C PRO A 501 -13.35 -1.67 -32.02
N ASN A 502 -13.86 -2.86 -31.65
CA ASN A 502 -15.16 -2.96 -31.00
C ASN A 502 -15.12 -2.43 -29.56
N TYR A 503 -16.29 -2.11 -29.00
CA TYR A 503 -16.40 -1.71 -27.60
C TYR A 503 -15.74 -2.73 -26.66
N GLY A 504 -14.78 -2.27 -25.84
CA GLY A 504 -14.02 -3.09 -24.89
C GLY A 504 -12.87 -3.90 -25.50
N GLU A 505 -12.66 -3.84 -26.81
CA GLU A 505 -11.50 -4.41 -27.50
C GLU A 505 -10.34 -3.41 -27.52
N TYR A 506 -9.14 -3.87 -27.19
CA TYR A 506 -7.93 -3.04 -27.25
C TYR A 506 -7.00 -3.53 -28.35
N VAL A 507 -6.58 -2.59 -29.21
CA VAL A 507 -5.67 -2.84 -30.34
C VAL A 507 -4.43 -1.95 -30.23
N ARG A 508 -3.31 -2.45 -30.74
CA ARG A 508 -2.03 -1.72 -30.76
C ARG A 508 -1.99 -0.70 -31.87
N THR A 509 -1.41 0.47 -31.60
CA THR A 509 -1.13 1.50 -32.60
C THR A 509 0.15 2.25 -32.26
N ALA A 510 1.01 2.45 -33.26
CA ALA A 510 2.13 3.40 -33.16
C ALA A 510 1.68 4.85 -33.35
N ASN A 511 0.49 5.06 -33.96
CA ASN A 511 -0.03 6.38 -34.24
C ASN A 511 -0.78 6.94 -33.05
N ASN A 512 -0.37 8.13 -32.60
CA ASN A 512 -1.18 9.02 -31.77
C ASN A 512 -1.02 10.45 -32.31
N LEU A 513 -1.97 10.83 -33.17
CA LEU A 513 -1.95 12.07 -33.98
C LEU A 513 -3.11 13.01 -33.59
N GLY A 514 -3.76 12.74 -32.47
CA GLY A 514 -4.97 13.44 -32.03
C GLY A 514 -4.70 14.75 -31.30
N GLN A 515 -3.56 14.86 -30.63
CA GLN A 515 -3.22 16.02 -29.81
C GLN A 515 -2.77 17.20 -30.68
N GLN A 516 -3.14 18.40 -30.28
CA GLN A 516 -2.57 19.64 -30.77
C GLN A 516 -1.66 20.30 -29.73
N ILE A 517 -0.64 21.02 -30.16
CA ILE A 517 0.14 21.94 -29.33
C ILE A 517 -0.26 23.38 -29.64
N LYS A 518 0.03 24.29 -28.71
CA LYS A 518 -0.22 25.72 -28.91
C LYS A 518 0.54 26.23 -30.14
N ASN A 519 -0.03 27.24 -30.78
CA ASN A 519 0.63 28.04 -31.81
C ASN A 519 1.20 29.33 -31.17
N ASP A 520 1.67 30.24 -32.02
CA ASP A 520 2.05 31.58 -31.61
C ASP A 520 0.91 32.26 -30.82
N ASN A 521 1.25 32.94 -29.73
CA ASN A 521 0.38 33.69 -28.80
C ASN A 521 -0.14 32.92 -27.57
N ASN A 522 0.40 31.74 -27.26
CA ASN A 522 0.16 31.01 -26.00
C ASN A 522 -1.33 30.71 -25.67
N LYS A 523 -2.20 30.68 -26.68
CA LYS A 523 -3.60 30.28 -26.52
C LYS A 523 -3.72 28.75 -26.49
N LYS A 524 -4.68 28.23 -25.73
CA LYS A 524 -5.03 26.80 -25.79
C LYS A 524 -5.36 26.40 -27.23
N PRO A 525 -4.91 25.23 -27.73
CA PRO A 525 -4.99 24.93 -29.15
C PRO A 525 -6.39 24.56 -29.62
N VAL A 526 -7.31 24.24 -28.71
CA VAL A 526 -8.74 24.13 -29.00
C VAL A 526 -9.48 25.26 -28.28
N VAL A 527 -10.14 26.11 -29.06
CA VAL A 527 -11.04 27.14 -28.55
C VAL A 527 -12.38 26.48 -28.26
N TRP A 528 -12.85 26.65 -27.03
CA TRP A 528 -14.14 26.16 -26.57
C TRP A 528 -15.10 27.33 -26.44
N ASP A 529 -16.08 27.38 -27.32
CA ASP A 529 -17.18 28.33 -27.27
C ASP A 529 -18.40 27.62 -26.69
N LYS A 530 -18.89 28.14 -25.56
CA LYS A 530 -20.08 27.60 -24.91
C LYS A 530 -21.30 27.89 -25.79
N GLY A 531 -22.15 26.89 -25.98
CA GLY A 531 -23.34 27.00 -26.83
C GLY A 531 -24.26 28.19 -26.51
N ALA A 532 -24.91 28.74 -27.53
CA ALA A 532 -25.71 29.97 -27.42
C ALA A 532 -26.96 29.82 -26.54
N ILE A 533 -27.28 30.89 -25.79
CA ILE A 533 -28.44 30.98 -24.89
C ILE A 533 -29.68 31.42 -25.69
N GLU A 534 -30.29 30.55 -26.49
CA GLU A 534 -31.55 30.94 -27.16
C GLU A 534 -32.82 30.62 -26.34
N SER A 535 -32.74 29.82 -25.27
CA SER A 535 -33.92 29.47 -24.47
C SER A 535 -33.72 29.36 -22.95
N GLY A 536 -32.69 29.99 -22.40
CA GLY A 536 -32.51 30.07 -20.93
C GLY A 536 -32.10 28.76 -20.24
N SER A 537 -31.53 27.80 -20.97
CA SER A 537 -30.84 26.65 -20.37
C SER A 537 -29.57 26.39 -21.17
N LEU A 538 -28.42 26.48 -20.50
CA LEU A 538 -27.12 26.07 -21.04
C LEU A 538 -27.20 24.56 -21.33
N LYS A 539 -26.89 24.13 -22.55
CA LYS A 539 -26.77 22.71 -22.87
C LYS A 539 -25.39 22.46 -23.45
N ASP A 540 -24.65 21.56 -22.82
CA ASP A 540 -23.36 21.05 -23.33
C ASP A 540 -23.49 20.48 -24.76
N SER A 541 -24.72 20.21 -25.24
CA SER A 541 -25.05 19.78 -26.61
C SER A 541 -24.74 20.79 -27.71
N ASP A 542 -24.59 22.07 -27.34
CA ASP A 542 -24.47 23.18 -28.29
C ASP A 542 -23.05 23.78 -28.27
N ASP A 543 -22.13 23.18 -27.49
CA ASP A 543 -20.75 23.61 -27.40
C ASP A 543 -20.01 23.42 -28.72
N ILE A 544 -19.15 24.39 -29.07
CA ILE A 544 -18.35 24.37 -30.29
C ILE A 544 -16.88 24.28 -29.91
N TYR A 545 -16.18 23.32 -30.50
CA TYR A 545 -14.75 23.09 -30.31
C TYR A 545 -14.01 23.39 -31.63
N THR A 546 -13.26 24.49 -31.65
CA THR A 546 -12.53 24.94 -32.84
C THR A 546 -11.04 24.68 -32.67
N ALA A 547 -10.49 23.79 -33.50
CA ALA A 547 -9.06 23.52 -33.57
C ALA A 547 -8.30 24.72 -34.16
N THR A 548 -7.28 25.17 -33.44
CA THR A 548 -6.44 26.33 -33.81
C THR A 548 -4.94 26.06 -33.68
N GLY A 549 -4.55 24.97 -33.01
CA GLY A 549 -3.16 24.56 -32.83
C GLY A 549 -2.62 23.67 -33.95
N THR A 550 -1.42 23.14 -33.71
CA THR A 550 -0.71 22.25 -34.65
C THR A 550 -0.77 20.82 -34.14
N TYR A 551 -1.16 19.87 -35.00
CA TYR A 551 -1.15 18.44 -34.64
C TYR A 551 0.28 17.94 -34.44
N VAL A 552 0.46 17.08 -33.44
CA VAL A 552 1.75 16.45 -33.12
C VAL A 552 1.60 14.93 -33.08
N SER A 553 2.70 14.24 -33.39
CA SER A 553 2.82 12.81 -33.15
C SER A 553 3.45 12.58 -31.80
N LEU A 554 2.76 11.87 -30.90
CA LEU A 554 3.28 11.59 -29.57
C LEU A 554 4.31 10.45 -29.63
N PRO A 555 5.51 10.61 -29.05
CA PRO A 555 6.47 9.53 -28.93
C PRO A 555 5.99 8.51 -27.88
N ASN A 556 5.90 7.23 -28.28
CA ASN A 556 5.55 6.14 -27.38
C ASN A 556 6.78 5.61 -26.64
N ALA A 557 6.59 5.31 -25.35
CA ALA A 557 7.55 4.66 -24.45
C ALA A 557 6.79 3.78 -23.44
N GLY A 558 5.99 2.85 -23.98
CA GLY A 558 5.18 1.93 -23.21
C GLY A 558 4.33 2.60 -22.12
N VAL A 559 4.44 2.08 -20.89
CA VAL A 559 3.72 2.61 -19.71
C VAL A 559 4.09 4.07 -19.42
N LEU A 560 5.36 4.48 -19.61
CA LEU A 560 5.87 5.79 -19.18
C LEU A 560 5.25 6.96 -19.95
N SER A 561 4.86 6.75 -21.20
CA SER A 561 4.20 7.76 -22.03
C SER A 561 2.67 7.72 -21.95
N ASN A 562 2.09 6.80 -21.17
CA ASN A 562 0.64 6.67 -21.09
C ASN A 562 0.03 7.80 -20.25
N TYR A 563 -1.09 8.36 -20.71
CA TYR A 563 -1.75 9.48 -20.04
C TYR A 563 -2.15 9.15 -18.59
N SER A 564 -2.66 7.95 -18.32
CA SER A 564 -3.08 7.60 -16.96
C SER A 564 -1.89 7.47 -15.99
N TYR A 565 -0.72 7.02 -16.46
CA TYR A 565 0.53 7.03 -15.68
C TYR A 565 1.02 8.45 -15.40
N LEU A 566 1.08 9.29 -16.45
CA LEU A 566 1.51 10.70 -16.36
C LEU A 566 0.56 11.57 -15.51
N ASN A 567 -0.72 11.22 -15.48
CA ASN A 567 -1.74 11.89 -14.67
C ASN A 567 -1.71 11.41 -13.21
N LYS A 568 -1.51 10.11 -12.96
CA LYS A 568 -1.41 9.57 -11.60
C LYS A 568 -0.19 10.13 -10.88
N TYR A 569 0.95 10.15 -11.57
CA TYR A 569 2.20 10.70 -11.05
C TYR A 569 2.41 12.09 -11.63
N PHE A 570 1.75 13.06 -11.00
CA PHE A 570 1.73 14.45 -11.45
C PHE A 570 3.11 15.12 -11.33
N THR A 571 3.24 16.25 -12.02
CA THR A 571 4.38 17.17 -11.88
C THR A 571 3.86 18.55 -11.53
N THR A 572 4.70 19.36 -10.90
CA THR A 572 4.43 20.78 -10.61
C THR A 572 5.68 21.61 -10.86
N ALA A 573 5.56 22.92 -10.89
CA ALA A 573 6.70 23.85 -10.94
C ALA A 573 7.78 23.59 -9.85
N THR A 574 7.38 23.05 -8.68
CA THR A 574 8.29 22.74 -7.56
C THR A 574 8.82 21.31 -7.58
N ASN A 575 7.96 20.34 -7.92
CA ASN A 575 8.37 18.94 -7.98
C ASN A 575 9.18 18.64 -9.24
N ARG A 576 8.95 19.33 -10.36
CA ARG A 576 9.69 19.21 -11.63
C ARG A 576 9.93 17.74 -12.02
N ASN A 577 8.86 16.96 -12.16
CA ASN A 577 8.84 15.53 -12.50
C ASN A 577 9.49 14.57 -11.49
N ARG A 578 9.97 15.03 -10.33
CA ARG A 578 10.58 14.15 -9.31
C ARG A 578 9.63 13.08 -8.78
N MET A 579 8.32 13.34 -8.75
CA MET A 579 7.30 12.33 -8.43
C MET A 579 7.31 11.20 -9.46
N ARG A 580 7.27 11.52 -10.76
CA ARG A 580 7.39 10.53 -11.85
C ARG A 580 8.69 9.74 -11.75
N SER A 581 9.79 10.42 -11.42
CA SER A 581 11.09 9.80 -11.21
C SER A 581 11.10 8.80 -10.05
N ARG A 582 10.57 9.19 -8.87
CA ARG A 582 10.45 8.30 -7.70
C ARG A 582 9.73 7.00 -8.06
N TRP A 583 8.55 7.12 -8.64
CA TRP A 583 7.72 5.95 -8.96
C TRP A 583 8.31 5.09 -10.08
N THR A 584 8.96 5.71 -11.07
CA THR A 584 9.70 4.97 -12.09
C THR A 584 10.84 4.13 -11.47
N ASN A 585 11.60 4.72 -10.54
CA ASN A 585 12.65 3.99 -9.81
C ASN A 585 12.07 2.86 -8.95
N LYS A 586 10.99 3.12 -8.21
CA LYS A 586 10.33 2.12 -7.37
C LYS A 586 9.86 0.91 -8.18
N PHE A 587 9.10 1.14 -9.26
CA PHE A 587 8.47 0.05 -10.01
C PHE A 587 9.43 -0.73 -10.90
N PHE A 588 10.41 -0.06 -11.51
CA PHE A 588 11.21 -0.67 -12.55
C PHE A 588 12.68 -0.87 -12.17
N LEU A 589 13.11 -0.36 -11.02
CA LEU A 589 14.47 -0.56 -10.48
C LEU A 589 14.47 -1.00 -9.01
N GLY A 590 13.31 -1.19 -8.38
CA GLY A 590 13.20 -1.66 -6.99
C GLY A 590 13.78 -0.67 -5.98
N PHE A 591 13.82 0.63 -6.32
CA PHE A 591 14.47 1.66 -5.51
C PHE A 591 13.47 2.76 -5.12
N ASP A 592 13.03 2.78 -3.86
CA ASP A 592 12.20 3.88 -3.33
C ASP A 592 13.10 4.98 -2.77
N ILE A 593 13.20 6.07 -3.52
CA ILE A 593 14.05 7.22 -3.20
C ILE A 593 13.74 7.79 -1.80
N GLU A 594 12.47 7.78 -1.38
CA GLU A 594 12.08 8.33 -0.06
C GLU A 594 12.50 7.42 1.12
N LYS A 595 12.92 6.18 0.86
CA LYS A 595 13.45 5.24 1.88
C LYS A 595 14.97 5.13 1.85
N SER A 596 15.66 5.95 1.06
CA SER A 596 17.10 5.81 0.84
C SER A 596 17.97 6.58 1.84
N SER A 597 17.46 7.68 2.44
CA SER A 597 18.16 8.45 3.46
C SER A 597 17.20 9.31 4.29
N PRO A 598 17.41 9.46 5.61
CA PRO A 598 16.75 10.51 6.38
C PRO A 598 17.12 11.89 5.83
N ARG A 599 16.15 12.81 5.80
CA ARG A 599 16.42 14.22 5.46
C ARG A 599 17.18 14.85 6.62
N LEU A 600 18.47 15.12 6.45
CA LEU A 600 19.26 15.88 7.43
C LEU A 600 18.79 17.34 7.43
N VAL A 601 18.09 17.75 8.49
CA VAL A 601 17.50 19.10 8.60
C VAL A 601 18.50 20.14 9.16
N ASP A 602 19.66 19.70 9.66
CA ASP A 602 20.59 20.55 10.42
C ASP A 602 21.88 20.95 9.67
N GLY A 603 21.86 20.97 8.33
CA GLY A 603 22.96 21.50 7.52
C GLY A 603 22.82 23.00 7.25
N ASP A 604 23.94 23.74 7.20
CA ASP A 604 23.96 25.15 6.77
C ASP A 604 23.27 25.28 5.38
N LEU A 605 22.12 25.96 5.34
CA LEU A 605 21.25 26.06 4.15
C LEU A 605 21.68 27.19 3.19
N GLN A 606 22.88 27.74 3.35
CA GLN A 606 23.40 28.82 2.49
C GLN A 606 23.91 28.31 1.14
N PHE A 607 23.03 27.69 0.36
CA PHE A 607 23.29 27.33 -1.04
C PHE A 607 22.23 28.00 -1.91
N ASP A 608 22.66 28.68 -2.97
CA ASP A 608 21.75 29.27 -3.96
C ASP A 608 21.05 28.16 -4.76
N TYR A 609 21.75 27.04 -4.97
CA TYR A 609 21.23 25.86 -5.68
C TYR A 609 21.49 24.56 -4.88
N PRO A 610 20.72 24.31 -3.81
CA PRO A 610 20.98 23.20 -2.89
C PRO A 610 21.07 21.83 -3.57
N THR A 611 20.27 21.58 -4.59
CA THR A 611 20.25 20.28 -5.30
C THR A 611 21.47 20.02 -6.18
N LEU A 612 22.29 21.05 -6.43
CA LEU A 612 23.54 20.98 -7.21
C LEU A 612 24.79 21.20 -6.35
N GLU A 613 24.65 21.90 -5.22
CA GLU A 613 25.79 22.40 -4.44
C GLU A 613 25.87 21.77 -3.04
N ASN A 614 24.74 21.40 -2.44
CA ASN A 614 24.72 20.83 -1.10
C ASN A 614 24.92 19.30 -1.17
N PRO A 615 26.03 18.75 -0.64
CA PRO A 615 26.28 17.30 -0.66
C PRO A 615 25.14 16.47 -0.04
N ASN A 616 24.46 17.00 0.98
CA ASN A 616 23.33 16.33 1.65
C ASN A 616 22.08 16.23 0.76
N CYS A 617 21.94 17.11 -0.23
CA CYS A 617 20.84 17.07 -1.19
C CYS A 617 21.25 16.28 -2.45
N ILE A 618 22.46 16.53 -2.96
CA ILE A 618 23.00 15.91 -4.19
C ILE A 618 22.84 14.39 -4.14
N VAL A 619 23.05 13.74 -2.98
CA VAL A 619 22.99 12.29 -2.83
C VAL A 619 21.68 11.65 -3.32
N CYS A 620 20.54 12.32 -3.15
CA CYS A 620 19.26 11.85 -3.70
C CYS A 620 19.06 12.36 -5.13
N HIS A 621 19.48 13.59 -5.41
CA HIS A 621 19.25 14.24 -6.69
C HIS A 621 20.03 13.61 -7.85
N VAL A 622 21.21 13.02 -7.61
CA VAL A 622 21.96 12.30 -8.65
C VAL A 622 21.22 11.08 -9.21
N VAL A 623 20.30 10.49 -8.45
CA VAL A 623 19.41 9.42 -8.94
C VAL A 623 18.10 9.99 -9.45
N MET A 624 17.54 10.98 -8.74
CA MET A 624 16.18 11.48 -8.99
C MET A 624 16.08 12.41 -10.19
N ASP A 625 16.96 13.41 -10.29
CA ASP A 625 16.83 14.51 -11.23
C ASP A 625 17.06 14.10 -12.69
N PRO A 626 18.07 13.27 -13.03
CA PRO A 626 18.25 12.81 -14.41
C PRO A 626 17.01 12.10 -14.96
N ILE A 627 16.44 11.17 -14.19
CA ILE A 627 15.23 10.44 -14.57
C ILE A 627 14.03 11.40 -14.65
N ALA A 628 13.89 12.35 -13.72
CA ALA A 628 12.85 13.39 -13.77
C ALA A 628 12.95 14.21 -15.06
N GLY A 629 14.17 14.54 -15.49
CA GLY A 629 14.45 15.27 -16.73
C GLY A 629 14.02 14.53 -17.98
N THR A 630 13.95 13.20 -17.97
CA THR A 630 13.47 12.45 -19.14
C THR A 630 11.97 12.68 -19.41
N PHE A 631 11.19 13.14 -18.43
CA PHE A 631 9.78 13.52 -18.59
C PHE A 631 9.58 14.97 -19.08
N GLN A 632 10.65 15.68 -19.46
CA GLN A 632 10.66 17.10 -19.88
C GLN A 632 9.68 17.51 -20.99
N ASN A 633 9.09 16.58 -21.73
CA ASN A 633 8.10 16.89 -22.76
C ASN A 633 6.66 16.78 -22.28
N PHE A 634 6.39 16.38 -21.03
CA PHE A 634 5.04 16.19 -20.50
C PHE A 634 4.79 17.10 -19.29
N GLY A 635 3.80 17.98 -19.41
CA GLY A 635 3.48 18.98 -18.38
C GLY A 635 2.68 18.43 -17.21
N GLU A 636 2.16 19.36 -16.39
CA GLU A 636 1.41 19.08 -15.16
C GLU A 636 0.16 18.21 -15.43
N ASP A 637 -0.53 18.48 -16.54
CA ASP A 637 -1.72 17.73 -16.97
C ASP A 637 -1.35 16.42 -17.70
N GLY A 638 -0.07 16.09 -17.86
CA GLY A 638 0.39 14.93 -18.65
C GLY A 638 0.26 15.11 -20.16
N ILE A 639 0.07 16.35 -20.62
CA ILE A 639 -0.04 16.71 -22.04
C ILE A 639 1.35 16.97 -22.62
N TYR A 640 1.57 16.49 -23.85
CA TYR A 640 2.84 16.67 -24.54
C TYR A 640 3.02 18.13 -24.96
N ARG A 641 4.11 18.78 -24.54
CA ARG A 641 4.48 20.18 -24.87
C ARG A 641 3.31 21.16 -24.72
N ASP A 642 2.71 21.17 -23.54
CA ASP A 642 1.59 22.03 -23.17
C ASP A 642 2.00 23.45 -22.72
N GLY A 643 3.30 23.74 -22.64
CA GLY A 643 3.85 25.01 -22.20
C GLY A 643 3.72 26.14 -23.23
N TYR A 644 4.59 27.13 -23.12
CA TYR A 644 4.54 28.34 -23.94
C TYR A 644 4.78 28.02 -25.42
N ASN A 645 3.90 28.50 -26.30
CA ASN A 645 3.90 28.26 -27.75
C ASN A 645 4.06 26.78 -28.20
N GLY A 646 3.83 25.81 -27.32
CA GLY A 646 4.00 24.40 -27.65
C GLY A 646 5.46 23.94 -27.77
N GLU A 647 6.42 24.72 -27.25
CA GLU A 647 7.85 24.46 -27.43
C GLU A 647 8.43 23.54 -26.34
N HIS A 648 7.91 23.64 -25.12
CA HIS A 648 8.43 22.97 -23.91
C HIS A 648 7.30 22.77 -22.88
N THR A 649 7.61 22.24 -21.68
CA THR A 649 6.66 22.16 -20.55
C THR A 649 7.11 22.92 -19.30
N LEU A 650 8.16 23.74 -19.43
CA LEU A 650 8.70 24.57 -18.34
C LEU A 650 7.69 25.60 -17.82
N ASP A 651 7.63 25.73 -16.50
CA ASP A 651 6.71 26.64 -15.81
C ASP A 651 7.02 28.11 -16.10
N GLU A 652 6.01 28.97 -15.90
CA GLU A 652 6.13 30.39 -16.20
C GLU A 652 7.08 31.13 -15.24
N GLY A 653 7.17 30.71 -13.98
CA GLY A 653 8.04 31.32 -12.98
C GLY A 653 9.51 31.19 -13.36
N TYR A 654 9.94 29.97 -13.69
CA TYR A 654 11.30 29.70 -14.18
C TYR A 654 11.64 30.52 -15.43
N ARG A 655 10.76 30.55 -16.43
CA ARG A 655 11.01 31.27 -17.70
C ARG A 655 11.11 32.77 -17.56
N LYS A 656 10.33 33.34 -16.64
CA LYS A 656 10.33 34.77 -16.37
C LYS A 656 11.44 35.22 -15.43
N ASN A 657 12.05 34.29 -14.68
CA ASN A 657 13.19 34.62 -13.85
C ASN A 657 14.37 35.14 -14.70
N LYS A 658 14.84 36.35 -14.39
CA LYS A 658 15.97 37.02 -15.06
C LYS A 658 17.18 37.19 -14.14
N GLU A 659 17.11 36.66 -12.94
CA GLU A 659 18.12 36.77 -11.90
C GLU A 659 18.75 35.39 -11.64
N GLY A 660 20.01 35.37 -11.18
CA GLY A 660 20.75 34.14 -10.90
C GLY A 660 21.53 33.57 -12.09
N LEU A 661 22.25 32.47 -11.84
CA LEU A 661 23.18 31.83 -12.78
C LEU A 661 22.45 31.07 -13.90
N TYR A 662 21.31 30.43 -13.57
CA TYR A 662 20.60 29.49 -14.44
C TYR A 662 19.33 30.08 -15.03
N THR A 663 19.47 31.12 -15.84
CA THR A 663 18.34 31.76 -16.53
C THR A 663 17.85 30.94 -17.74
N PHE A 664 16.53 30.94 -17.95
CA PHE A 664 15.91 30.30 -19.10
C PHE A 664 16.43 30.85 -20.44
N GLN A 665 16.73 29.95 -21.36
CA GLN A 665 17.11 30.23 -22.73
C GLN A 665 16.07 29.65 -23.70
N SER A 666 15.85 30.34 -24.82
CA SER A 666 14.99 29.81 -25.88
C SER A 666 15.55 28.48 -26.40
N GLY A 667 14.69 27.47 -26.47
CA GLY A 667 15.07 26.09 -26.80
C GLY A 667 15.25 25.17 -25.59
N ASP A 668 15.21 25.71 -24.36
CA ASP A 668 15.26 24.87 -23.16
C ASP A 668 14.02 23.98 -23.05
N LEU A 669 14.26 22.68 -22.86
CA LEU A 669 13.23 21.70 -22.50
C LEU A 669 13.31 21.32 -21.02
N TRP A 670 14.47 21.54 -20.39
CA TRP A 670 14.74 21.20 -19.00
C TRP A 670 15.30 22.39 -18.22
N TYR A 671 15.12 22.30 -16.91
CA TYR A 671 15.59 23.28 -15.93
C TYR A 671 17.13 23.27 -15.86
N ARG A 672 17.77 24.44 -16.04
CA ARG A 672 19.24 24.57 -16.01
C ARG A 672 19.83 24.54 -14.61
N ASP A 673 19.02 24.86 -13.60
CA ASP A 673 19.32 24.76 -12.17
C ASP A 673 19.11 23.34 -11.60
N MET A 674 19.14 22.33 -12.48
CA MET A 674 18.91 20.91 -12.17
C MET A 674 19.95 20.05 -12.87
N LEU A 675 20.18 18.83 -12.37
CA LEU A 675 21.02 17.88 -13.09
C LEU A 675 20.41 17.56 -14.47
N PRO A 676 21.23 17.32 -15.51
CA PRO A 676 20.75 17.09 -16.86
C PRO A 676 19.82 15.87 -16.94
N ALA A 677 18.81 15.94 -17.80
CA ALA A 677 17.97 14.79 -18.15
C ALA A 677 18.83 13.60 -18.59
N GLY A 678 18.60 12.41 -18.03
CA GLY A 678 19.47 11.26 -18.24
C GLY A 678 19.18 10.06 -17.36
N PHE A 679 20.15 9.17 -17.24
CA PHE A 679 20.17 8.03 -16.31
C PHE A 679 21.54 7.92 -15.66
N GLY A 680 21.65 8.25 -14.37
CA GLY A 680 22.95 8.48 -13.73
C GLY A 680 23.72 9.59 -14.46
N ASP A 681 24.98 9.32 -14.80
CA ASP A 681 25.84 10.27 -15.51
C ASP A 681 25.65 10.27 -17.03
N GLU A 682 24.72 9.46 -17.56
CA GLU A 682 24.47 9.37 -19.00
C GLU A 682 23.31 10.30 -19.42
N PRO A 683 23.59 11.45 -20.06
CA PRO A 683 22.55 12.40 -20.46
C PRO A 683 21.73 11.89 -21.66
N VAL A 684 20.53 12.46 -21.82
CA VAL A 684 19.68 12.25 -23.00
C VAL A 684 20.27 12.96 -24.22
N ASP A 685 20.61 12.20 -25.26
CA ASP A 685 21.10 12.76 -26.53
C ASP A 685 19.99 13.27 -27.46
N THR A 686 18.79 12.68 -27.37
CA THR A 686 17.63 13.04 -28.22
C THR A 686 16.43 13.40 -27.34
N PRO A 687 16.25 14.70 -27.03
CA PRO A 687 15.21 15.17 -26.12
C PRO A 687 13.79 14.75 -26.51
N ASP A 688 13.46 14.67 -27.80
CA ASP A 688 12.12 14.27 -28.29
C ASP A 688 11.75 12.83 -27.92
N THR A 689 12.75 11.96 -27.73
CA THR A 689 12.56 10.53 -27.40
C THR A 689 13.15 10.18 -26.04
N SER A 690 13.20 11.14 -25.12
CA SER A 690 13.82 11.02 -23.81
C SER A 690 13.27 9.86 -22.97
N LEU A 691 11.95 9.58 -23.02
CA LEU A 691 11.36 8.43 -22.32
C LEU A 691 11.74 7.09 -22.95
N ALA A 692 11.91 7.03 -24.28
CA ALA A 692 12.38 5.82 -24.95
C ALA A 692 13.86 5.55 -24.63
N PHE A 693 14.67 6.61 -24.47
CA PHE A 693 16.03 6.50 -23.91
C PHE A 693 15.99 5.93 -22.49
N LEU A 694 15.17 6.49 -21.60
CA LEU A 694 15.03 6.01 -20.23
C LEU A 694 14.61 4.54 -20.16
N ALA A 695 13.60 4.15 -20.95
CA ALA A 695 13.13 2.76 -21.02
C ALA A 695 14.27 1.81 -21.37
N LYS A 696 15.11 2.14 -22.37
CA LYS A 696 16.29 1.34 -22.75
C LYS A 696 17.32 1.22 -21.63
N LYS A 697 17.54 2.28 -20.85
CA LYS A 697 18.47 2.27 -19.72
C LYS A 697 17.96 1.42 -18.57
N ILE A 698 16.68 1.56 -18.22
CA ILE A 698 16.04 0.75 -17.18
C ILE A 698 16.13 -0.74 -17.52
N ILE A 699 15.74 -1.15 -18.73
CA ILE A 699 15.71 -2.59 -19.07
C ILE A 699 17.09 -3.23 -19.22
N ALA A 700 18.14 -2.40 -19.34
CA ALA A 700 19.53 -2.84 -19.39
C ALA A 700 20.20 -2.86 -18.00
N ASP A 701 19.54 -2.31 -16.98
CA ASP A 701 20.00 -2.31 -15.60
C ASP A 701 19.65 -3.65 -14.94
N ASP A 702 20.61 -4.26 -14.25
CA ASP A 702 20.45 -5.57 -13.61
C ASP A 702 19.32 -5.58 -12.56
N ARG A 703 18.98 -4.42 -12.00
CA ARG A 703 17.86 -4.29 -11.05
C ARG A 703 16.50 -4.52 -11.69
N PHE A 704 16.34 -4.37 -13.00
CA PHE A 704 15.03 -4.50 -13.65
C PHE A 704 14.39 -5.87 -13.42
N ALA A 705 15.20 -6.94 -13.42
CA ALA A 705 14.71 -8.28 -13.17
C ALA A 705 14.22 -8.45 -11.72
N ALA A 706 15.01 -8.00 -10.74
CA ALA A 706 14.63 -8.05 -9.33
C ALA A 706 13.39 -7.18 -9.05
N ALA A 707 13.36 -5.96 -9.59
CA ALA A 707 12.21 -5.06 -9.50
C ALA A 707 10.94 -5.68 -10.08
N SER A 708 11.05 -6.44 -11.17
CA SER A 708 9.91 -7.15 -11.76
C SER A 708 9.38 -8.25 -10.82
N VAL A 709 10.25 -8.99 -10.13
CA VAL A 709 9.84 -9.97 -9.12
C VAL A 709 9.13 -9.28 -7.95
N GLN A 710 9.74 -8.21 -7.43
CA GLN A 710 9.19 -7.41 -6.33
C GLN A 710 7.82 -6.81 -6.69
N PHE A 711 7.66 -6.28 -7.91
CA PHE A 711 6.40 -5.72 -8.40
C PHE A 711 5.25 -6.72 -8.38
N TRP A 712 5.51 -7.98 -8.75
CA TRP A 712 4.49 -9.03 -8.82
C TRP A 712 4.33 -9.82 -7.52
N TRP A 713 5.20 -9.61 -6.53
CA TRP A 713 5.16 -10.30 -5.25
C TRP A 713 3.79 -10.18 -4.56
N PRO A 714 3.21 -8.97 -4.36
CA PRO A 714 1.94 -8.85 -3.64
C PRO A 714 0.75 -9.45 -4.37
N ALA A 715 0.82 -9.61 -5.70
CA ALA A 715 -0.25 -10.24 -6.48
C ALA A 715 -0.34 -11.75 -6.23
N ILE A 716 0.81 -12.41 -6.01
CA ILE A 716 0.89 -13.84 -5.70
C ILE A 716 0.67 -14.08 -4.21
N PHE A 717 1.46 -13.41 -3.37
CA PHE A 717 1.54 -13.68 -1.93
C PHE A 717 0.51 -12.92 -1.10
N GLY A 718 -0.03 -11.80 -1.61
CA GLY A 718 -1.06 -11.02 -0.91
C GLY A 718 -0.53 -10.06 0.15
N GLU A 719 0.76 -9.78 0.12
CA GLU A 719 1.50 -9.04 1.14
C GLU A 719 2.68 -8.30 0.54
N ASP A 720 3.12 -7.25 1.22
CA ASP A 720 4.31 -6.50 0.85
C ASP A 720 5.58 -7.30 1.23
N LEU A 721 6.71 -6.90 0.65
CA LEU A 721 8.02 -7.45 1.00
C LEU A 721 8.35 -7.14 2.46
N LEU A 722 9.22 -7.94 3.06
CA LEU A 722 9.75 -7.66 4.38
C LEU A 722 10.66 -6.42 4.33
N GLU A 723 10.47 -5.50 5.28
CA GLU A 723 11.22 -4.23 5.34
C GLU A 723 11.92 -3.97 6.68
N ASN A 724 11.70 -4.80 7.71
CA ASN A 724 12.26 -4.61 9.06
C ASN A 724 13.66 -5.24 9.17
N ASP A 725 14.71 -4.43 9.32
CA ASP A 725 16.11 -4.85 9.38
C ASP A 725 16.47 -5.82 10.52
N LEU A 726 15.59 -5.98 11.51
CA LEU A 726 15.73 -6.98 12.59
C LEU A 726 15.09 -8.35 12.25
N ASP A 727 14.42 -8.48 11.10
CA ASP A 727 13.80 -9.73 10.66
C ASP A 727 14.81 -10.60 9.89
N SER A 728 15.29 -11.66 10.55
CA SER A 728 16.23 -12.60 9.97
C SER A 728 15.75 -13.25 8.66
N ARG A 729 14.43 -13.29 8.39
CA ARG A 729 13.85 -13.86 7.16
C ARG A 729 14.03 -12.98 5.92
N ILE A 730 14.39 -11.71 6.09
CA ILE A 730 14.64 -10.79 4.97
C ILE A 730 15.69 -11.36 4.02
N LEU A 731 16.78 -11.89 4.57
CA LEU A 731 17.86 -12.45 3.76
C LEU A 731 17.34 -13.59 2.88
N ALA A 732 16.58 -14.52 3.46
CA ALA A 732 16.01 -15.65 2.72
C ALA A 732 15.04 -15.18 1.62
N GLN A 733 14.21 -14.16 1.90
CA GLN A 733 13.29 -13.60 0.91
C GLN A 733 14.06 -12.95 -0.25
N GLN A 734 15.12 -12.20 0.05
CA GLN A 734 15.92 -11.49 -0.93
C GLN A 734 16.78 -12.43 -1.77
N GLN A 735 17.41 -13.45 -1.17
CA GLN A 735 18.10 -14.51 -1.90
C GLN A 735 17.14 -15.23 -2.85
N PHE A 736 15.93 -15.55 -2.39
CA PHE A 736 14.90 -16.13 -3.25
C PHE A 736 14.54 -15.19 -4.41
N ILE A 737 14.31 -13.90 -4.15
CA ILE A 737 14.05 -12.89 -5.18
C ILE A 737 15.20 -12.80 -6.19
N LYS A 738 16.47 -12.76 -5.72
CA LYS A 738 17.67 -12.74 -6.58
C LYS A 738 17.72 -13.98 -7.47
N SER A 739 17.39 -15.15 -6.94
CA SER A 739 17.36 -16.41 -7.70
C SER A 739 16.28 -16.41 -8.80
N VAL A 740 15.07 -15.95 -8.49
CA VAL A 740 13.96 -15.84 -9.46
C VAL A 740 14.30 -14.78 -10.50
N ALA A 741 14.88 -13.65 -10.09
CA ALA A 741 15.32 -12.56 -10.97
C ALA A 741 16.40 -13.03 -11.95
N ALA A 742 17.39 -13.79 -11.50
CA ALA A 742 18.44 -14.34 -12.35
C ALA A 742 17.88 -15.28 -13.43
N ASN A 743 16.88 -16.11 -13.09
CA ASN A 743 16.18 -16.93 -14.07
C ASN A 743 15.35 -16.08 -15.04
N PHE A 744 14.60 -15.12 -14.50
CA PHE A 744 13.77 -14.20 -15.28
C PHE A 744 14.58 -13.38 -16.28
N ALA A 745 15.78 -12.92 -15.91
CA ALA A 745 16.65 -12.11 -16.78
C ALA A 745 17.00 -12.80 -18.12
N GLN A 746 17.04 -14.14 -18.16
CA GLN A 746 17.42 -14.90 -19.37
C GLN A 746 16.40 -14.79 -20.51
N HIS A 747 15.11 -14.72 -20.17
CA HIS A 747 14.01 -14.82 -21.14
C HIS A 747 12.90 -13.78 -20.95
N GLN A 748 12.90 -13.09 -19.81
CA GLN A 748 11.90 -12.10 -19.37
C GLN A 748 10.46 -12.56 -19.59
N ASN A 749 10.19 -13.85 -19.37
CA ASN A 749 8.86 -14.42 -19.52
C ASN A 749 8.13 -14.35 -18.17
N LEU A 750 7.14 -13.46 -18.07
CA LEU A 750 6.41 -13.27 -16.82
C LEU A 750 5.67 -14.53 -16.36
N LYS A 751 5.07 -15.31 -17.27
CA LYS A 751 4.33 -16.52 -16.89
C LYS A 751 5.22 -17.53 -16.17
N ARG A 752 6.46 -17.72 -16.66
CA ARG A 752 7.46 -18.57 -15.99
C ARG A 752 7.87 -18.02 -14.63
N MET A 753 8.06 -16.70 -14.51
CA MET A 753 8.36 -16.05 -13.23
C MET A 753 7.24 -16.27 -12.21
N LEU A 754 5.98 -16.03 -12.59
CA LEU A 754 4.83 -16.26 -11.72
C LEU A 754 4.69 -17.74 -11.32
N ALA A 755 4.99 -18.66 -12.24
CA ALA A 755 4.97 -20.10 -11.94
C ALA A 755 6.06 -20.46 -10.92
N GLN A 756 7.26 -19.87 -11.02
CA GLN A 756 8.32 -20.05 -10.03
C GLN A 756 7.92 -19.55 -8.64
N LEU A 757 7.25 -18.38 -8.56
CA LEU A 757 6.72 -17.88 -7.28
C LEU A 757 5.69 -18.85 -6.68
N ILE A 758 4.75 -19.36 -7.48
CA ILE A 758 3.71 -20.32 -7.03
C ILE A 758 4.29 -21.68 -6.64
N LEU A 759 5.31 -22.15 -7.34
CA LEU A 759 5.93 -23.45 -7.07
C LEU A 759 6.96 -23.42 -5.93
N SER A 760 7.31 -22.22 -5.47
CA SER A 760 8.27 -21.99 -4.40
C SER A 760 7.78 -22.50 -3.06
N ASP A 761 8.73 -22.67 -2.15
CA ASP A 761 8.44 -23.10 -0.78
C ASP A 761 7.71 -21.98 -0.02
N TRP A 762 7.93 -20.72 -0.40
CA TRP A 762 7.20 -19.55 0.13
C TRP A 762 5.70 -19.64 -0.13
N PHE A 763 5.30 -20.12 -1.30
CA PHE A 763 3.87 -20.28 -1.63
C PHE A 763 3.32 -21.64 -1.18
N ARG A 764 4.16 -22.63 -0.93
CA ARG A 764 3.68 -24.00 -0.66
C ARG A 764 3.81 -24.42 0.79
N ALA A 765 4.41 -23.61 1.66
CA ALA A 765 4.54 -23.87 3.08
C ALA A 765 3.15 -24.05 3.75
N SER A 766 2.90 -25.20 4.37
CA SER A 766 1.58 -25.52 4.95
C SER A 766 1.61 -25.76 6.46
N ALA A 767 2.70 -26.32 6.99
CA ALA A 767 2.88 -26.58 8.41
C ALA A 767 4.37 -26.57 8.76
N SER A 768 4.73 -26.01 9.91
CA SER A 768 6.11 -26.07 10.39
C SER A 768 6.51 -27.52 10.68
N LYS A 769 7.74 -27.88 10.34
CA LYS A 769 8.38 -29.16 10.69
C LYS A 769 8.91 -29.16 12.13
N GLN A 770 9.02 -27.99 12.75
CA GLN A 770 9.43 -27.80 14.14
C GLN A 770 8.26 -27.20 14.95
N ALA A 771 8.27 -27.40 16.27
CA ALA A 771 7.37 -26.64 17.15
C ALA A 771 7.84 -25.18 17.12
N VAL A 772 7.09 -24.32 16.45
CA VAL A 772 7.38 -22.89 16.35
C VAL A 772 6.31 -22.17 17.14
N GLU A 773 6.71 -21.16 17.91
CA GLU A 773 5.80 -20.28 18.65
C GLU A 773 4.79 -19.64 17.68
N GLU A 774 3.52 -19.54 18.10
CA GLU A 774 2.40 -19.16 17.22
C GLU A 774 2.57 -17.75 16.60
N GLN A 775 3.37 -16.90 17.26
CA GLN A 775 3.73 -15.54 16.80
C GLN A 775 4.58 -15.50 15.52
N ASP A 776 5.40 -16.53 15.27
CA ASP A 776 6.24 -16.60 14.06
C ASP A 776 5.44 -17.09 12.83
N LEU A 777 4.25 -17.66 13.07
CA LEU A 777 3.36 -18.21 12.03
C LEU A 777 2.39 -17.19 11.43
N VAL A 778 2.32 -15.98 11.99
CA VAL A 778 1.37 -14.93 11.56
C VAL A 778 1.77 -14.34 10.20
N ILE A 779 3.06 -14.42 9.85
CA ILE A 779 3.59 -13.90 8.59
C ILE A 779 3.98 -15.10 7.72
N TYR A 780 3.34 -15.23 6.54
CA TYR A 780 3.69 -16.15 5.45
C TYR A 780 3.25 -17.63 5.55
N ARG A 781 2.00 -17.95 5.96
CA ARG A 781 1.39 -19.29 5.82
C ARG A 781 1.26 -19.78 4.34
N GLY A 782 2.37 -19.96 3.63
CA GLY A 782 2.37 -20.43 2.24
C GLY A 782 1.69 -19.45 1.28
N GLY A 783 1.68 -18.15 1.54
CA GLY A 783 0.90 -17.20 0.74
C GLY A 783 -0.62 -17.43 0.77
N LYS A 784 -1.17 -18.14 1.77
CA LYS A 784 -2.62 -18.23 2.00
C LYS A 784 -3.13 -16.84 2.35
N ARG A 785 -3.99 -16.27 1.50
CA ARG A 785 -4.38 -14.87 1.56
C ARG A 785 -5.86 -14.65 1.39
N LEU A 786 -6.34 -13.55 1.95
CA LEU A 786 -7.69 -13.07 1.68
C LEU A 786 -7.82 -12.74 0.19
N LEU A 787 -8.86 -13.28 -0.44
CA LEU A 787 -9.18 -13.00 -1.83
C LEU A 787 -9.64 -11.55 -1.98
N THR A 788 -9.22 -10.90 -3.06
CA THR A 788 -9.73 -9.55 -3.38
C THR A 788 -11.21 -9.59 -3.74
N PRO A 789 -11.94 -8.45 -3.72
CA PRO A 789 -13.33 -8.41 -4.17
C PRO A 789 -13.54 -9.03 -5.56
N GLU A 790 -12.64 -8.77 -6.50
CA GLU A 790 -12.64 -9.33 -7.85
C GLU A 790 -12.50 -10.86 -7.84
N GLU A 791 -11.54 -11.37 -7.06
CA GLU A 791 -11.23 -12.81 -6.97
C GLU A 791 -12.35 -13.60 -6.27
N ILE A 792 -12.90 -13.10 -5.16
CA ILE A 792 -13.99 -13.79 -4.45
C ILE A 792 -15.30 -13.76 -5.26
N SER A 793 -15.59 -12.67 -5.99
CA SER A 793 -16.72 -12.61 -6.92
C SER A 793 -16.56 -13.65 -8.04
N ALA A 794 -15.36 -13.77 -8.61
CA ALA A 794 -15.06 -14.76 -9.64
C ALA A 794 -15.13 -16.19 -9.12
N LYS A 795 -14.51 -16.49 -7.96
CA LYS A 795 -14.58 -17.80 -7.27
C LYS A 795 -16.03 -18.20 -7.05
N SER A 796 -16.85 -17.28 -6.52
CA SER A 796 -18.27 -17.51 -6.26
C SER A 796 -19.05 -17.80 -7.54
N LYS A 797 -18.78 -17.07 -8.63
CA LYS A 797 -19.41 -17.31 -9.93
C LYS A 797 -19.02 -18.66 -10.52
N SER A 798 -17.74 -19.04 -10.43
CA SER A 798 -17.25 -20.35 -10.85
C SER A 798 -17.97 -21.48 -10.10
N LEU A 799 -18.06 -21.38 -8.77
CA LEU A 799 -18.67 -22.39 -7.89
C LEU A 799 -20.18 -22.49 -8.08
N THR A 800 -20.88 -21.36 -8.11
CA THR A 800 -22.33 -21.30 -7.93
C THR A 800 -23.09 -20.87 -9.18
N GLY A 801 -22.42 -20.19 -10.12
CA GLY A 801 -23.03 -19.50 -11.25
C GLY A 801 -23.46 -18.06 -10.94
N PHE A 802 -23.34 -17.61 -9.68
CA PHE A 802 -23.69 -16.27 -9.26
C PHE A 802 -22.44 -15.45 -8.96
N GLU A 803 -22.38 -14.27 -9.56
CA GLU A 803 -21.39 -13.26 -9.20
C GLU A 803 -21.93 -12.46 -8.02
N LEU A 804 -21.34 -12.67 -6.85
CA LEU A 804 -21.69 -11.97 -5.62
C LEU A 804 -21.18 -10.54 -5.69
N GLU A 805 -21.84 -9.61 -5.00
CA GLU A 805 -21.61 -8.15 -5.15
C GLU A 805 -20.40 -7.64 -4.36
N TYR A 806 -19.38 -8.47 -4.16
CA TYR A 806 -18.11 -8.05 -3.57
C TYR A 806 -17.43 -7.02 -4.47
N ASN A 807 -17.26 -7.30 -5.77
CA ASN A 807 -16.59 -6.41 -6.71
C ASN A 807 -17.44 -5.25 -7.27
N THR A 808 -18.66 -5.06 -6.78
CA THR A 808 -19.57 -4.01 -7.29
C THR A 808 -20.03 -3.12 -6.15
N THR A 809 -21.20 -3.40 -5.57
CA THR A 809 -21.83 -2.61 -4.52
C THR A 809 -20.94 -2.49 -3.28
N TYR A 810 -20.19 -3.55 -2.96
CA TYR A 810 -19.40 -3.64 -1.73
C TYR A 810 -17.89 -3.60 -1.95
N GLN A 811 -17.41 -3.16 -3.12
CA GLN A 811 -15.98 -3.22 -3.47
C GLN A 811 -15.10 -2.53 -2.43
N ALA A 812 -15.44 -1.29 -2.06
CA ALA A 812 -14.70 -0.54 -1.05
C ALA A 812 -14.81 -1.18 0.34
N PHE A 813 -16.00 -1.61 0.76
CA PHE A 813 -16.23 -2.24 2.07
C PHE A 813 -15.57 -3.61 2.21
N TYR A 814 -15.33 -4.32 1.10
CA TYR A 814 -14.66 -5.61 1.08
C TYR A 814 -13.14 -5.50 0.85
N GLY A 815 -12.55 -4.30 0.88
CA GLY A 815 -11.09 -4.12 0.78
C GLY A 815 -10.54 -3.93 -0.64
N GLY A 816 -11.38 -3.54 -1.60
CA GLY A 816 -10.95 -3.09 -2.92
C GLY A 816 -10.37 -1.67 -2.91
N ILE A 817 -9.78 -1.25 -4.03
CA ILE A 817 -9.12 0.05 -4.18
C ILE A 817 -9.77 0.89 -5.28
N ASP A 818 -9.77 2.21 -5.10
CA ASP A 818 -10.12 3.18 -6.15
C ASP A 818 -8.87 3.74 -6.87
N SER A 819 -7.69 3.34 -6.39
CA SER A 819 -6.37 3.75 -6.85
C SER A 819 -6.03 5.23 -6.60
N GLU A 820 -6.90 6.00 -5.96
CA GLU A 820 -6.69 7.42 -5.66
C GLU A 820 -6.64 7.68 -4.15
N GLN A 821 -7.75 7.45 -3.46
CA GLN A 821 -7.89 7.67 -2.02
C GLN A 821 -7.53 6.41 -1.25
N VAL A 822 -7.92 5.25 -1.78
CA VAL A 822 -7.57 3.92 -1.29
C VAL A 822 -6.63 3.30 -2.30
N THR A 823 -5.36 3.18 -1.91
CA THR A 823 -4.27 2.76 -2.80
C THR A 823 -3.74 1.35 -2.50
N LYS A 824 -4.03 0.82 -1.32
CA LYS A 824 -3.68 -0.54 -0.91
C LYS A 824 -4.92 -1.36 -0.64
N ARG A 825 -4.84 -2.66 -0.95
CA ARG A 825 -5.90 -3.62 -0.62
C ARG A 825 -5.86 -3.96 0.86
N VAL A 826 -7.03 -4.14 1.45
CA VAL A 826 -7.12 -4.72 2.78
C VAL A 826 -6.94 -6.24 2.64
N ARG A 827 -5.88 -6.77 3.25
CA ARG A 827 -5.48 -8.18 3.13
C ARG A 827 -5.72 -9.00 4.40
N ARG A 828 -6.25 -8.35 5.45
CA ARG A 828 -6.64 -8.97 6.71
C ARG A 828 -8.14 -8.82 6.91
N MET A 829 -8.78 -9.83 7.50
CA MET A 829 -10.21 -9.74 7.81
C MET A 829 -10.46 -8.67 8.88
N SER A 830 -11.40 -7.76 8.63
CA SER A 830 -11.94 -6.82 9.61
C SER A 830 -13.44 -7.03 9.80
N SER A 831 -14.03 -6.46 10.85
CA SER A 831 -15.47 -6.56 11.10
C SER A 831 -16.34 -6.08 9.93
N PRO A 832 -16.06 -4.93 9.27
CA PRO A 832 -16.79 -4.52 8.07
C PRO A 832 -16.72 -5.55 6.94
N LEU A 833 -15.53 -6.09 6.63
CA LEU A 833 -15.34 -7.11 5.60
C LEU A 833 -16.14 -8.39 5.90
N PHE A 834 -16.07 -8.85 7.15
CA PHE A 834 -16.78 -10.04 7.59
C PHE A 834 -18.29 -9.86 7.54
N ASN A 835 -18.79 -8.68 7.91
CA ASN A 835 -20.21 -8.34 7.79
C ASN A 835 -20.67 -8.31 6.33
N VAL A 836 -19.84 -7.82 5.39
CA VAL A 836 -20.12 -7.93 3.96
C VAL A 836 -20.18 -9.40 3.54
N ALA A 837 -19.21 -10.24 3.94
CA ALA A 837 -19.21 -11.66 3.61
C ALA A 837 -20.47 -12.38 4.12
N LYS A 838 -20.87 -12.12 5.38
CA LYS A 838 -22.11 -12.66 5.97
C LYS A 838 -23.35 -12.18 5.22
N LEU A 839 -23.41 -10.90 4.85
CA LEU A 839 -24.52 -10.35 4.10
C LEU A 839 -24.65 -11.01 2.72
N GLN A 840 -23.53 -11.15 1.99
CA GLN A 840 -23.50 -11.84 0.70
C GLN A 840 -23.94 -13.30 0.85
N ALA A 841 -23.39 -14.03 1.82
CA ALA A 841 -23.78 -15.42 2.10
C ALA A 841 -25.27 -15.55 2.40
N ASN A 842 -25.82 -14.70 3.28
CA ASN A 842 -27.23 -14.74 3.67
C ASN A 842 -28.16 -14.44 2.47
N LYS A 843 -27.83 -13.43 1.66
CA LYS A 843 -28.64 -13.02 0.51
C LYS A 843 -28.63 -14.04 -0.62
N TYR A 844 -27.48 -14.65 -0.91
CA TYR A 844 -27.33 -15.53 -2.08
C TYR A 844 -27.58 -17.01 -1.81
N SER A 845 -27.47 -17.51 -0.58
CA SER A 845 -27.62 -18.95 -0.29
C SER A 845 -28.94 -19.56 -0.78
N CYS A 846 -30.04 -18.82 -0.63
CA CYS A 846 -31.37 -19.21 -1.13
C CYS A 846 -31.38 -19.36 -2.66
N LEU A 847 -30.79 -18.39 -3.37
CA LEU A 847 -30.71 -18.38 -4.84
C LEU A 847 -29.81 -19.50 -5.35
N ILE A 848 -28.66 -19.67 -4.72
CA ILE A 848 -27.65 -20.68 -5.06
C ILE A 848 -28.25 -22.08 -4.92
N ALA A 849 -28.78 -22.40 -3.73
CA ALA A 849 -29.39 -23.71 -3.49
C ALA A 849 -30.53 -23.98 -4.48
N GLY A 850 -31.44 -23.02 -4.63
CA GLY A 850 -32.64 -23.23 -5.45
C GLY A 850 -32.33 -23.44 -6.92
N LYS A 851 -31.45 -22.61 -7.50
CA LYS A 851 -31.04 -22.76 -8.91
C LYS A 851 -30.21 -24.00 -9.16
N ASP A 852 -29.50 -24.52 -8.17
CA ASP A 852 -28.83 -25.81 -8.33
C ASP A 852 -29.85 -26.96 -8.27
N PHE A 853 -30.77 -26.97 -7.30
CA PHE A 853 -31.79 -28.02 -7.18
C PHE A 853 -32.80 -28.05 -8.34
N GLU A 854 -33.09 -26.92 -8.99
CA GLU A 854 -33.89 -26.85 -10.23
C GLU A 854 -33.30 -27.68 -11.39
N LYS A 855 -31.99 -27.90 -11.38
CA LYS A 855 -31.32 -28.75 -12.38
C LYS A 855 -31.46 -30.22 -12.01
N SER A 856 -31.46 -31.09 -13.02
CA SER A 856 -31.30 -32.53 -12.82
C SER A 856 -30.00 -32.82 -12.07
N LYS A 857 -29.98 -33.82 -11.18
CA LYS A 857 -28.84 -34.16 -10.30
C LYS A 857 -27.47 -34.18 -11.02
N ASN A 858 -27.39 -34.73 -12.23
CA ASN A 858 -26.14 -34.81 -13.00
C ASN A 858 -25.62 -33.46 -13.55
N ASN A 859 -26.45 -32.42 -13.56
CA ASN A 859 -26.12 -31.08 -14.04
C ASN A 859 -25.94 -30.07 -12.88
N ARG A 860 -25.98 -30.55 -11.63
CA ARG A 860 -25.77 -29.75 -10.43
C ARG A 860 -24.29 -29.51 -10.18
N LYS A 861 -23.95 -28.35 -9.61
CA LYS A 861 -22.58 -28.01 -9.24
C LYS A 861 -22.27 -28.30 -7.77
N LEU A 862 -23.26 -28.17 -6.89
CA LEU A 862 -23.08 -28.27 -5.44
C LEU A 862 -23.76 -29.52 -4.87
N PHE A 863 -25.04 -29.72 -5.19
CA PHE A 863 -25.87 -30.78 -4.58
C PHE A 863 -25.92 -32.06 -5.43
N THR A 864 -24.76 -32.69 -5.62
CA THR A 864 -24.57 -33.84 -6.52
C THR A 864 -24.89 -35.19 -5.89
N VAL A 865 -24.98 -35.28 -4.56
CA VAL A 865 -25.17 -36.53 -3.82
C VAL A 865 -26.61 -36.71 -3.31
N VAL A 866 -27.37 -35.62 -3.15
CA VAL A 866 -28.73 -35.64 -2.58
C VAL A 866 -29.80 -35.07 -3.51
N ASN A 867 -31.06 -35.40 -3.22
CA ASN A 867 -32.27 -34.71 -3.64
C ASN A 867 -32.96 -34.09 -2.41
N LEU A 868 -33.90 -33.18 -2.65
CA LEU A 868 -34.66 -32.52 -1.56
C LEU A 868 -35.53 -33.48 -0.72
N SER A 869 -35.81 -34.68 -1.25
CA SER A 869 -36.54 -35.71 -0.50
C SER A 869 -35.64 -36.56 0.41
N ASP A 870 -34.32 -36.42 0.33
CA ASP A 870 -33.40 -37.30 1.04
C ASP A 870 -33.19 -36.83 2.49
N THR A 871 -33.52 -37.69 3.47
CA THR A 871 -33.41 -37.41 4.91
C THR A 871 -32.43 -38.35 5.64
N SER A 872 -31.74 -39.22 4.91
CA SER A 872 -30.75 -40.14 5.50
C SER A 872 -29.51 -39.40 5.97
N GLU A 873 -29.14 -39.59 7.23
CA GLU A 873 -27.89 -39.08 7.82
C GLU A 873 -26.67 -39.34 6.93
N SER A 874 -26.52 -40.58 6.46
CA SER A 874 -25.37 -41.00 5.63
C SER A 874 -25.26 -40.23 4.32
N LEU A 875 -26.39 -39.93 3.66
CA LEU A 875 -26.41 -39.17 2.41
C LEU A 875 -26.17 -37.68 2.65
N ILE A 876 -26.75 -37.13 3.72
CA ILE A 876 -26.55 -35.73 4.11
C ILE A 876 -25.08 -35.49 4.46
N LYS A 877 -24.47 -36.35 5.28
CA LYS A 877 -23.04 -36.30 5.61
C LYS A 877 -22.15 -36.42 4.36
N ALA A 878 -22.45 -37.33 3.45
CA ALA A 878 -21.71 -37.45 2.19
C ALA A 878 -21.83 -36.19 1.30
N GLN A 879 -23.00 -35.55 1.29
CA GLN A 879 -23.18 -34.27 0.61
C GLN A 879 -22.41 -33.14 1.31
N LEU A 880 -22.38 -33.11 2.64
CA LEU A 880 -21.59 -32.14 3.41
C LEU A 880 -20.11 -32.25 3.08
N VAL A 881 -19.54 -33.47 3.06
CA VAL A 881 -18.15 -33.70 2.62
C VAL A 881 -17.90 -33.10 1.23
N THR A 882 -18.83 -33.29 0.30
CA THR A 882 -18.74 -32.71 -1.05
C THR A 882 -18.75 -31.18 -1.03
N LEU A 883 -19.56 -30.55 -0.16
CA LEU A 883 -19.63 -29.10 -0.03
C LEU A 883 -18.37 -28.52 0.61
N TYR A 884 -17.82 -29.15 1.66
CA TYR A 884 -16.55 -28.75 2.27
C TYR A 884 -15.40 -28.81 1.26
N GLU A 885 -15.28 -29.91 0.51
CA GLU A 885 -14.25 -30.06 -0.52
C GLU A 885 -14.42 -29.02 -1.64
N ARG A 886 -15.66 -28.76 -2.06
CA ARG A 886 -15.94 -27.87 -3.18
C ARG A 886 -15.80 -26.40 -2.81
N LEU A 887 -16.41 -25.96 -1.71
CA LEU A 887 -16.48 -24.55 -1.29
C LEU A 887 -15.23 -24.12 -0.53
N LEU A 888 -14.78 -24.93 0.44
CA LEU A 888 -13.69 -24.57 1.35
C LEU A 888 -12.34 -25.16 0.94
N GLY A 889 -12.32 -26.15 0.04
CA GLY A 889 -11.09 -26.85 -0.32
C GLY A 889 -10.60 -27.84 0.74
N GLU A 890 -11.45 -28.16 1.72
CA GLU A 890 -11.14 -29.02 2.86
C GLU A 890 -11.67 -30.42 2.66
N THR A 891 -10.89 -31.44 3.02
CA THR A 891 -11.28 -32.84 2.85
C THR A 891 -11.46 -33.50 4.21
N TYR A 892 -12.68 -33.96 4.48
CA TYR A 892 -13.05 -34.63 5.73
C TYR A 892 -13.67 -36.00 5.47
N GLY A 893 -13.56 -36.88 6.47
CA GLY A 893 -14.34 -38.11 6.54
C GLY A 893 -15.77 -37.84 7.05
N ASN A 894 -16.70 -38.76 6.79
CA ASN A 894 -18.11 -38.60 7.19
C ASN A 894 -18.32 -38.42 8.71
N ASP A 895 -17.39 -38.94 9.53
CA ASP A 895 -17.49 -38.91 10.99
C ASP A 895 -16.54 -37.86 11.62
N SER A 896 -15.98 -36.95 10.84
CA SER A 896 -15.16 -35.85 11.39
C SER A 896 -15.99 -34.92 12.27
N ALA A 897 -15.33 -34.19 13.17
CA ALA A 897 -16.01 -33.24 14.05
C ALA A 897 -16.75 -32.15 13.26
N GLU A 898 -16.13 -31.67 12.18
CA GLU A 898 -16.65 -30.62 11.29
C GLU A 898 -17.90 -31.09 10.54
N ILE A 899 -17.88 -32.33 10.01
CA ILE A 899 -19.04 -32.90 9.31
C ILE A 899 -20.18 -33.22 10.28
N ASN A 900 -19.87 -33.71 11.48
CA ASN A 900 -20.87 -33.93 12.52
C ASN A 900 -21.52 -32.62 12.98
N ALA A 901 -20.74 -31.55 13.17
CA ALA A 901 -21.26 -30.23 13.53
C ALA A 901 -22.15 -29.64 12.42
N ALA A 902 -21.72 -29.72 11.16
CA ALA A 902 -22.51 -29.26 10.03
C ALA A 902 -23.79 -30.09 9.82
N TYR A 903 -23.76 -31.39 10.12
CA TYR A 903 -24.95 -32.24 10.12
C TYR A 903 -25.92 -31.83 11.24
N GLN A 904 -25.42 -31.53 12.43
CA GLN A 904 -26.26 -31.03 13.52
C GLN A 904 -26.91 -29.69 13.15
N LEU A 905 -26.15 -28.75 12.55
CA LEU A 905 -26.68 -27.48 12.04
C LEU A 905 -27.81 -27.71 11.01
N PHE A 906 -27.64 -28.68 10.10
CA PHE A 906 -28.66 -29.06 9.15
C PHE A 906 -29.95 -29.53 9.86
N ILE A 907 -29.82 -30.42 10.84
CA ILE A 907 -30.96 -30.96 11.61
C ILE A 907 -31.65 -29.87 12.43
N ASP A 908 -30.90 -28.99 13.08
CA ASP A 908 -31.45 -27.89 13.88
C ASP A 908 -32.22 -26.90 13.00
N ALA A 909 -31.67 -26.55 11.83
CA ALA A 909 -32.35 -25.70 10.85
C ALA A 909 -33.63 -26.34 10.32
N GLN A 910 -33.60 -27.64 9.99
CA GLN A 910 -34.76 -28.40 9.56
C GLN A 910 -35.86 -28.40 10.63
N ASN A 911 -35.49 -28.73 11.87
CA ASN A 911 -36.42 -28.81 13.00
C ASN A 911 -37.02 -27.45 13.37
N SER A 912 -36.23 -26.38 13.30
CA SER A 912 -36.72 -25.02 13.56
C SER A 912 -37.86 -24.64 12.61
N VAL A 913 -37.71 -24.97 11.33
CA VAL A 913 -38.75 -24.74 10.33
C VAL A 913 -39.98 -25.62 10.57
N ILE A 914 -39.79 -26.91 10.85
CA ILE A 914 -40.90 -27.82 11.20
C ILE A 914 -41.68 -27.30 12.42
N ALA A 915 -40.96 -26.85 13.46
CA ALA A 915 -41.54 -26.34 14.71
C ALA A 915 -42.28 -25.01 14.54
N SER A 916 -41.86 -24.17 13.59
CA SER A 916 -42.52 -22.88 13.29
C SER A 916 -43.98 -23.04 12.82
N ASN A 917 -44.37 -24.24 12.37
CA ASN A 917 -45.69 -24.57 11.82
C ASN A 917 -46.10 -23.64 10.65
N GLU A 918 -45.10 -23.06 9.96
CA GLU A 918 -45.30 -22.08 8.91
C GLU A 918 -45.78 -22.77 7.61
N LYS A 919 -47.10 -22.89 7.46
CA LYS A 919 -47.77 -23.53 6.30
C LYS A 919 -47.45 -22.89 4.94
N ASN A 920 -46.79 -21.72 4.92
CA ASN A 920 -46.42 -21.02 3.69
C ASN A 920 -45.15 -21.56 3.02
N ILE A 921 -44.33 -22.37 3.72
CA ILE A 921 -43.11 -22.98 3.17
C ILE A 921 -43.43 -24.19 2.27
N LEU A 922 -44.62 -24.78 2.42
CA LEU A 922 -45.16 -25.85 1.56
C LEU A 922 -45.68 -25.35 0.19
N LYS A 923 -45.45 -24.09 -0.18
CA LYS A 923 -45.79 -23.62 -1.54
C LYS A 923 -44.74 -24.16 -2.50
N SER A 924 -45.17 -24.53 -3.71
CA SER A 924 -44.32 -25.03 -4.80
C SER A 924 -43.19 -24.08 -5.25
N TYR A 925 -43.12 -22.88 -4.64
CA TYR A 925 -42.15 -21.83 -4.89
C TYR A 925 -41.68 -21.19 -3.58
N GLU A 926 -40.39 -21.28 -3.28
CA GLU A 926 -39.75 -20.38 -2.32
C GLU A 926 -39.37 -19.07 -2.98
N ARG A 927 -39.65 -17.95 -2.30
CA ARG A 927 -39.24 -16.61 -2.74
C ARG A 927 -37.85 -16.32 -2.20
N CYS A 928 -36.88 -16.27 -3.09
CA CYS A 928 -35.55 -15.76 -2.76
C CYS A 928 -35.43 -14.34 -3.34
N GLU A 929 -35.05 -13.38 -2.51
CA GLU A 929 -34.82 -12.00 -2.94
C GLU A 929 -33.33 -11.79 -3.20
N SER A 930 -33.01 -11.31 -4.41
CA SER A 930 -31.69 -10.76 -4.71
C SER A 930 -31.59 -9.30 -4.25
N PHE A 931 -30.37 -8.75 -4.19
CA PHE A 931 -30.12 -7.33 -3.89
C PHE A 931 -30.91 -6.36 -4.79
N ASN A 932 -31.14 -6.73 -6.05
CA ASN A 932 -31.88 -5.92 -7.01
C ASN A 932 -33.42 -5.97 -6.84
N GLY A 933 -33.92 -6.54 -5.74
CA GLY A 933 -35.35 -6.70 -5.49
C GLY A 933 -36.05 -7.71 -6.42
N ASN A 934 -35.29 -8.37 -7.31
CA ASN A 934 -35.83 -9.44 -8.14
C ASN A 934 -36.12 -10.65 -7.23
N THR A 935 -37.40 -10.94 -7.04
CA THR A 935 -37.86 -12.19 -6.44
C THR A 935 -37.75 -13.30 -7.48
N LEU A 936 -36.81 -14.21 -7.30
CA LEU A 936 -36.77 -15.45 -8.07
C LEU A 936 -37.64 -16.48 -7.34
N THR A 937 -38.62 -17.02 -8.06
CA THR A 937 -39.43 -18.15 -7.58
C THR A 937 -38.69 -19.43 -7.94
N ASN A 938 -38.13 -20.10 -6.93
CA ASN A 938 -37.45 -21.36 -7.15
C ASN A 938 -38.48 -22.48 -7.25
N LYS A 939 -38.48 -23.26 -8.35
CA LYS A 939 -39.34 -24.46 -8.44
C LYS A 939 -38.76 -25.58 -7.58
N THR A 940 -39.11 -25.60 -6.30
CA THR A 940 -38.76 -26.73 -5.41
C THR A 940 -39.75 -27.89 -5.53
N ASN A 941 -40.90 -27.70 -6.22
CA ASN A 941 -42.01 -28.68 -6.28
C ASN A 941 -42.49 -29.11 -4.87
N GLY A 942 -42.36 -28.22 -3.89
CA GLY A 942 -42.65 -28.47 -2.48
C GLY A 942 -41.42 -29.02 -1.74
N ASP A 943 -41.17 -28.51 -0.54
CA ASP A 943 -40.14 -28.99 0.38
C ASP A 943 -40.82 -29.68 1.58
N PRO A 944 -41.43 -30.87 1.41
CA PRO A 944 -42.20 -31.50 2.48
C PRO A 944 -41.34 -31.86 3.68
N GLU A 945 -40.08 -32.21 3.44
CA GLU A 945 -39.10 -32.62 4.45
C GLU A 945 -38.29 -31.43 5.00
N GLN A 946 -38.57 -30.18 4.58
CA GLN A 946 -37.84 -28.97 5.02
C GLN A 946 -36.32 -29.01 4.79
N THR A 947 -35.84 -29.84 3.85
CA THR A 947 -34.40 -30.02 3.61
C THR A 947 -33.82 -28.85 2.83
N PHE A 948 -34.62 -28.19 1.97
CA PHE A 948 -34.17 -27.00 1.25
C PHE A 948 -33.85 -25.88 2.24
N SER A 949 -34.71 -25.70 3.24
CA SER A 949 -34.48 -24.72 4.30
C SER A 949 -33.23 -25.00 5.12
N ALA A 950 -32.97 -26.26 5.45
CA ALA A 950 -31.73 -26.65 6.10
C ALA A 950 -30.48 -26.41 5.22
N TRP A 951 -30.54 -26.76 3.92
CA TRP A 951 -29.43 -26.53 2.99
C TRP A 951 -29.10 -25.04 2.79
N LYS A 952 -30.08 -24.15 2.84
CA LYS A 952 -29.84 -22.69 2.82
C LYS A 952 -29.00 -22.23 4.01
N VAL A 953 -29.31 -22.73 5.21
CA VAL A 953 -28.59 -22.37 6.44
C VAL A 953 -27.17 -22.91 6.39
N VAL A 954 -27.00 -24.17 5.99
CA VAL A 954 -25.66 -24.78 5.80
C VAL A 954 -24.84 -24.00 4.78
N LEU A 955 -25.40 -23.66 3.61
CA LEU A 955 -24.69 -22.84 2.64
C LEU A 955 -24.34 -21.46 3.18
N THR A 956 -25.22 -20.84 3.96
CA THR A 956 -24.93 -19.53 4.57
C THR A 956 -23.69 -19.64 5.45
N ALA A 957 -23.61 -20.67 6.30
CA ALA A 957 -22.45 -20.91 7.15
C ALA A 957 -21.17 -21.12 6.32
N LEU A 958 -21.20 -22.02 5.32
CA LEU A 958 -20.03 -22.33 4.50
C LEU A 958 -19.57 -21.15 3.62
N LEU A 959 -20.49 -20.32 3.10
CA LEU A 959 -20.12 -19.14 2.30
C LEU A 959 -19.58 -17.98 3.16
N SER A 960 -19.89 -17.97 4.46
CA SER A 960 -19.33 -17.01 5.42
C SER A 960 -18.07 -17.51 6.13
N ASP A 961 -17.69 -18.77 5.88
CA ASP A 961 -16.55 -19.40 6.52
C ASP A 961 -15.22 -18.75 6.08
N TYR A 962 -14.26 -18.67 7.00
CA TYR A 962 -12.93 -18.12 6.72
C TYR A 962 -12.27 -18.83 5.53
N SER A 963 -12.31 -20.16 5.44
CA SER A 963 -11.73 -20.91 4.33
C SER A 963 -12.42 -20.68 2.98
N TYR A 964 -13.63 -20.11 2.97
CA TYR A 964 -14.27 -19.67 1.72
C TYR A 964 -13.65 -18.38 1.18
N LEU A 965 -13.26 -17.48 2.09
CA LEU A 965 -12.78 -16.14 1.76
C LEU A 965 -11.27 -16.09 1.46
N TYR A 966 -10.54 -17.12 1.88
CA TYR A 966 -9.09 -17.24 1.69
C TYR A 966 -8.74 -18.32 0.67
N GLU A 967 -7.60 -18.14 -0.01
CA GLU A 967 -6.90 -19.21 -0.73
C GLU A 967 -5.43 -19.18 -0.40
#